data_AF-A0A2V6G3B1-F1
#
_entry.id   AF-A0A2V6G3B1-F1
#
_cell.length_a   1.000
_cell.length_b   1.000
_cell.length_c   1.000
_cell.angle_alpha   90.00
_cell.angle_beta   90.00
_cell.angle_gamma   90.00
#
_symmetry.space_group_name_H-M   'P 1'
#
loop_
_entity.id
_entity.type
_entity.pdbx_description
1 polymer ?
#
loop_
_entity_poly.entity_id
_entity_poly.type
_entity_poly.pdbx_seq_one_letter_code
_entity_poly.pdbx_strand_id
1 'polypeptide(L)'
;MTLRRARPASVSLDGLRRSERSRPTVAIRCAARNHPVLMRLGYLYSRYPVISQTFCDAEMLALERLGVELTIGSVHPPLTSLRHEHISRLRAPIHYAPPQEILRIWEKNAKAGRTRWKWPGELVEQHERKYGPCAKAGSRARNALYFADFFSRNGVDHLHVHFANRAAHTAVFLKQISGIPFSVTAHGQDFMKDLGSDDLLREICAAAEFVAAETDYSSELLRQRCPNSAAKIYRVYNGIDLEQFPAPLYKTAPPAVAPYSGLRILSVGRLVAFKGFDHLIDACAELGRRGFDFTCNIIGDGPLRETLQAKIEGLNLSSRVNLLGSLSQQAVLEKLHAADVFALASTTDAQGASDVFPTVILEAMASACPVVSTRLAGIPELVVEGETGTLVAPGDTAALTDALEQLLRDSQLRSRYGRAGRARIEQYFRIKNTVGPLVELFETASNESVKSSHQRRAFQNETAASGIAYLIDCWPDKELPVLERELEEMKRRNVPIVPFVCELVSAVQFKRAMEQIAPSLEFLADPMVLEAEWRANPVLAQRLEQERAQQSSRVPSAIFLRQARFALAFHKLFREKNVSHVHATSSRALVCALMLKKLLGLTVSATIEPRSELPRELTQNALAECVGGRVSNRKLLEQVGGSFLLDKTTFRSAPRKALAMVDQKIGVDLTTGARFWNEWAELLLSWSRSDRKSKACPERAN
;
A
#
# COMPACT_ATOMS: atom_id res chain seq x y z
N MET A 1 25.96 -69.53 13.20
CA MET A 1 25.01 -68.50 13.65
C MET A 1 24.86 -67.49 12.54
N THR A 2 23.69 -67.50 11.90
CA THR A 2 23.43 -67.02 10.54
C THR A 2 22.63 -65.72 10.62
N LEU A 3 23.20 -64.59 10.20
CA LEU A 3 22.46 -63.34 10.01
C LEU A 3 22.10 -63.19 8.52
N ARG A 4 20.81 -63.38 8.24
CA ARG A 4 20.17 -63.31 6.92
C ARG A 4 20.11 -61.86 6.43
N ARG A 5 20.50 -61.65 5.17
CA ARG A 5 20.11 -60.51 4.34
C ARG A 5 18.61 -60.58 4.02
N ALA A 6 17.88 -59.48 4.19
CA ALA A 6 16.52 -59.30 3.69
C ALA A 6 16.51 -58.18 2.63
N ARG A 7 15.90 -58.46 1.47
CA ARG A 7 15.70 -57.56 0.33
C ARG A 7 14.61 -56.52 0.63
N PRO A 8 14.62 -55.34 -0.02
CA PRO A 8 13.52 -54.38 0.10
C PRO A 8 12.33 -54.82 -0.76
N ALA A 9 11.13 -54.70 -0.20
CA ALA A 9 9.86 -54.99 -0.85
C ALA A 9 9.41 -53.80 -1.72
N SER A 10 8.99 -54.11 -2.95
CA SER A 10 8.33 -53.23 -3.90
C SER A 10 6.95 -52.80 -3.39
N VAL A 11 6.69 -51.49 -3.34
CA VAL A 11 5.37 -50.93 -3.04
C VAL A 11 4.61 -50.72 -4.35
N SER A 12 3.45 -51.37 -4.45
CA SER A 12 2.51 -51.34 -5.58
C SER A 12 1.78 -49.99 -5.72
N LEU A 13 1.49 -49.61 -6.96
CA LEU A 13 0.90 -48.34 -7.44
C LEU A 13 -0.61 -48.16 -7.18
N ASP A 14 -1.27 -49.03 -6.42
CA ASP A 14 -2.74 -49.01 -6.24
C ASP A 14 -3.26 -48.23 -5.02
N GLY A 15 -2.38 -47.55 -4.26
CA GLY A 15 -2.76 -46.82 -3.04
C GLY A 15 -3.34 -45.41 -3.22
N LEU A 16 -3.28 -44.82 -4.42
CA LEU A 16 -3.55 -43.39 -4.65
C LEU A 16 -5.02 -43.03 -4.98
N ARG A 17 -5.95 -44.00 -5.04
CA ARG A 17 -7.36 -43.74 -5.44
C ARG A 17 -8.40 -43.71 -4.32
N ARG A 18 -8.01 -43.68 -3.03
CA ARG A 18 -8.98 -43.76 -1.91
C ARG A 18 -8.98 -42.63 -0.87
N SER A 19 -8.29 -41.50 -1.08
CA SER A 19 -8.26 -40.39 -0.10
C SER A 19 -9.07 -39.14 -0.46
N GLU A 20 -9.91 -39.15 -1.50
CA GLU A 20 -10.69 -37.98 -1.94
C GLU A 20 -11.97 -37.69 -1.13
N ARG A 21 -12.37 -38.54 -0.18
CA ARG A 21 -13.66 -38.39 0.53
C ARG A 21 -13.51 -37.96 2.00
N SER A 22 -12.90 -36.82 2.28
CA SER A 22 -13.07 -36.08 3.56
C SER A 22 -12.27 -34.77 3.63
N ARG A 23 -12.30 -33.94 2.58
CA ARG A 23 -11.68 -32.59 2.61
C ARG A 23 -12.79 -31.54 2.57
N PRO A 24 -12.75 -30.49 3.42
CA PRO A 24 -13.63 -29.34 3.26
C PRO A 24 -13.15 -28.53 2.06
N THR A 25 -13.47 -29.01 0.86
CA THR A 25 -13.44 -28.23 -0.36
C THR A 25 -14.78 -27.51 -0.40
N VAL A 26 -14.77 -26.17 -0.41
CA VAL A 26 -16.01 -25.43 -0.66
C VAL A 26 -16.44 -25.79 -2.08
N ALA A 27 -17.51 -26.58 -2.19
CA ALA A 27 -18.09 -26.95 -3.47
C ALA A 27 -18.67 -25.68 -4.09
N ILE A 28 -18.10 -25.27 -5.23
CA ILE A 28 -18.54 -24.10 -6.01
C ILE A 28 -20.02 -24.31 -6.37
N ARG A 29 -20.93 -23.74 -5.59
CA ARG A 29 -22.34 -23.62 -5.98
C ARG A 29 -22.44 -22.34 -6.81
N CYS A 30 -22.29 -22.49 -8.12
CA CYS A 30 -22.77 -21.49 -9.08
C CYS A 30 -24.30 -21.39 -8.98
N ALA A 31 -24.80 -20.68 -7.98
CA ALA A 31 -26.16 -20.19 -7.93
C ALA A 31 -26.07 -18.67 -8.11
N ALA A 32 -26.51 -18.18 -9.26
CA ALA A 32 -26.67 -16.76 -9.54
C ALA A 32 -27.66 -16.15 -8.52
N ARG A 33 -27.14 -15.68 -7.38
CA ARG A 33 -27.87 -14.75 -6.53
C ARG A 33 -27.64 -13.36 -7.11
N ASN A 34 -28.69 -12.84 -7.75
CA ASN A 34 -28.76 -11.44 -8.13
C ASN A 34 -28.78 -10.60 -6.86
N HIS A 35 -27.73 -9.78 -6.71
CA HIS A 35 -27.41 -8.82 -5.64
C HIS A 35 -26.52 -9.36 -4.50
N PRO A 36 -25.18 -9.15 -4.58
CA PRO A 36 -24.32 -9.35 -3.44
C PRO A 36 -24.72 -8.35 -2.34
N VAL A 37 -24.74 -8.83 -1.09
CA VAL A 37 -24.80 -7.95 0.07
C VAL A 37 -23.62 -6.98 -0.05
N LEU A 38 -23.88 -5.68 -0.17
CA LEU A 38 -22.83 -4.65 -0.24
C LEU A 38 -22.04 -4.68 1.07
N MET A 39 -20.95 -5.43 1.07
CA MET A 39 -20.02 -5.55 2.19
C MET A 39 -18.90 -4.53 2.02
N ARG A 40 -18.58 -3.80 3.10
CA ARG A 40 -17.43 -2.90 3.12
C ARG A 40 -16.24 -3.61 3.76
N LEU A 41 -15.22 -3.85 2.93
CA LEU A 41 -14.05 -4.61 3.33
C LEU A 41 -12.89 -3.66 3.64
N GLY A 42 -12.33 -3.78 4.85
CA GLY A 42 -11.12 -3.05 5.21
C GLY A 42 -9.89 -3.92 4.97
N TYR A 43 -8.92 -3.44 4.21
CA TYR A 43 -7.61 -4.10 4.11
C TYR A 43 -6.63 -3.48 5.09
N LEU A 44 -5.89 -4.29 5.84
CA LEU A 44 -4.83 -3.81 6.72
C LEU A 44 -3.50 -4.48 6.40
N TYR A 45 -2.50 -3.66 6.08
CA TYR A 45 -1.15 -4.11 5.77
C TYR A 45 -0.14 -3.64 6.81
N SER A 46 0.93 -4.42 7.02
CA SER A 46 2.05 -3.95 7.82
C SER A 46 2.82 -2.86 7.07
N ARG A 47 2.94 -3.01 5.75
CA ARG A 47 3.51 -2.03 4.83
C ARG A 47 2.94 -2.28 3.46
N TYR A 48 2.41 -1.24 2.84
CA TYR A 48 1.84 -1.27 1.51
C TYR A 48 1.94 0.11 0.87
N PRO A 49 2.17 0.23 -0.44
CA PRO A 49 2.45 -0.86 -1.38
C PRO A 49 3.89 -1.35 -1.34
N VAL A 50 4.11 -2.57 -1.81
CA VAL A 50 5.44 -3.16 -1.96
C VAL A 50 5.52 -3.82 -3.33
N ILE A 51 6.60 -3.59 -4.08
CA ILE A 51 6.77 -4.03 -5.48
C ILE A 51 6.55 -5.55 -5.65
N SER A 52 6.90 -6.34 -4.66
CA SER A 52 6.75 -7.80 -4.69
C SER A 52 5.36 -8.30 -4.31
N GLN A 53 4.40 -7.42 -4.01
CA GLN A 53 3.04 -7.76 -3.56
C GLN A 53 2.00 -7.60 -4.67
N THR A 54 2.35 -7.93 -5.92
CA THR A 54 1.46 -7.77 -7.08
C THR A 54 0.15 -8.57 -6.96
N PHE A 55 0.16 -9.67 -6.21
CA PHE A 55 -1.05 -10.46 -5.94
C PHE A 55 -2.06 -9.73 -5.05
N CYS A 56 -1.61 -8.92 -4.09
CA CYS A 56 -2.48 -8.06 -3.29
C CYS A 56 -3.21 -7.07 -4.20
N ASP A 57 -2.47 -6.49 -5.14
CA ASP A 57 -3.01 -5.51 -6.11
C ASP A 57 -4.04 -6.19 -7.02
N ALA A 58 -3.72 -7.36 -7.56
CA ALA A 58 -4.62 -8.13 -8.42
C ALA A 58 -5.92 -8.54 -7.69
N GLU A 59 -5.81 -8.99 -6.43
CA GLU A 59 -6.96 -9.35 -5.60
C GLU A 59 -7.87 -8.15 -5.34
N MET A 60 -7.32 -7.04 -4.82
CA MET A 60 -8.10 -5.84 -4.52
C MET A 60 -8.76 -5.25 -5.78
N LEU A 61 -8.05 -5.21 -6.91
CA LEU A 61 -8.62 -4.77 -8.19
C LEU A 61 -9.74 -5.70 -8.68
N ALA A 62 -9.62 -7.02 -8.47
CA ALA A 62 -10.68 -7.96 -8.80
C ALA A 62 -11.92 -7.77 -7.91
N LEU A 63 -11.73 -7.54 -6.60
CA LEU A 63 -12.83 -7.25 -5.68
C LEU A 63 -13.54 -5.94 -6.03
N GLU A 64 -12.79 -4.88 -6.37
CA GLU A 64 -13.38 -3.62 -6.82
C GLU A 64 -14.20 -3.80 -8.11
N ARG A 65 -13.73 -4.64 -9.07
CA ARG A 65 -14.49 -4.99 -10.28
C ARG A 65 -15.79 -5.74 -9.97
N LEU A 66 -15.83 -6.51 -8.89
CA LEU A 66 -17.03 -7.19 -8.40
C LEU A 66 -17.98 -6.26 -7.60
N GLY A 67 -17.62 -4.99 -7.44
CA GLY A 67 -18.43 -4.00 -6.73
C GLY A 67 -18.22 -3.97 -5.21
N VAL A 68 -17.19 -4.65 -4.69
CA VAL A 68 -16.84 -4.57 -3.26
C VAL A 68 -16.24 -3.20 -2.96
N GLU A 69 -16.76 -2.53 -1.94
CA GLU A 69 -16.23 -1.27 -1.45
C GLU A 69 -15.02 -1.55 -0.53
N LEU A 70 -13.84 -1.06 -0.92
CA LEU A 70 -12.61 -1.26 -0.17
C LEU A 70 -12.23 -0.01 0.64
N THR A 71 -11.67 -0.23 1.84
CA THR A 71 -10.97 0.78 2.63
C THR A 71 -9.58 0.26 2.98
N ILE A 72 -8.50 0.94 2.55
CA ILE A 72 -7.14 0.39 2.69
C ILE A 72 -6.36 1.13 3.77
N GLY A 73 -5.83 0.39 4.74
CA GLY A 73 -4.96 0.87 5.81
C GLY A 73 -3.57 0.24 5.74
N SER A 74 -2.52 1.04 5.97
CA SER A 74 -1.14 0.57 6.07
C SER A 74 -0.47 1.12 7.33
N VAL A 75 0.06 0.22 8.17
CA VAL A 75 0.77 0.59 9.41
C VAL A 75 2.06 1.35 9.12
N HIS A 76 2.72 1.07 7.99
CA HIS A 76 3.95 1.73 7.59
C HIS A 76 3.87 2.20 6.13
N PRO A 77 4.47 3.35 5.80
CA PRO A 77 4.61 3.77 4.42
C PRO A 77 5.51 2.83 3.61
N PRO A 78 5.47 2.83 2.28
CA PRO A 78 6.41 2.07 1.43
C PRO A 78 7.88 2.48 1.65
N LEU A 79 8.83 1.56 1.38
CA LEU A 79 10.27 1.84 1.51
C LEU A 79 10.91 2.47 0.27
N THR A 80 10.24 2.38 -0.88
CA THR A 80 10.72 2.90 -2.17
C THR A 80 9.61 3.70 -2.82
N SER A 81 9.92 4.53 -3.82
CA SER A 81 8.93 5.26 -4.62
C SER A 81 8.46 4.53 -5.88
N LEU A 82 9.10 3.42 -6.26
CA LEU A 82 8.71 2.65 -7.44
C LEU A 82 7.38 1.91 -7.19
N ARG A 83 6.44 2.04 -8.14
CA ARG A 83 5.11 1.43 -8.12
C ARG A 83 4.85 0.74 -9.45
N HIS A 84 4.05 -0.33 -9.41
CA HIS A 84 3.46 -0.89 -10.62
C HIS A 84 2.32 -0.01 -11.10
N GLU A 85 2.22 0.20 -12.40
CA GLU A 85 1.23 1.11 -12.99
C GLU A 85 -0.21 0.72 -12.63
N HIS A 86 -0.51 -0.57 -12.49
CA HIS A 86 -1.86 -1.04 -12.18
C HIS A 86 -2.38 -0.57 -10.82
N ILE A 87 -1.51 -0.22 -9.85
CA ILE A 87 -1.96 0.23 -8.52
C ILE A 87 -2.73 1.55 -8.61
N SER A 88 -2.43 2.38 -9.62
CA SER A 88 -3.14 3.63 -9.88
C SER A 88 -4.62 3.44 -10.24
N ARG A 89 -5.00 2.21 -10.62
CA ARG A 89 -6.38 1.83 -10.93
C ARG A 89 -7.22 1.53 -9.69
N LEU A 90 -6.59 1.35 -8.51
CA LEU A 90 -7.33 1.19 -7.26
C LEU A 90 -8.10 2.48 -6.95
N ARG A 91 -9.42 2.34 -6.81
CA ARG A 91 -10.28 3.47 -6.45
C ARG A 91 -10.05 3.85 -4.99
N ALA A 92 -9.97 2.85 -4.10
CA ALA A 92 -9.76 3.07 -2.68
C ALA A 92 -8.41 3.78 -2.39
N PRO A 93 -8.39 4.89 -1.64
CA PRO A 93 -7.17 5.50 -1.15
C PRO A 93 -6.47 4.60 -0.13
N ILE A 94 -5.14 4.75 -0.06
CA ILE A 94 -4.30 4.09 0.94
C ILE A 94 -4.10 5.05 2.11
N HIS A 95 -4.58 4.66 3.29
CA HIS A 95 -4.42 5.44 4.53
C HIS A 95 -3.28 4.91 5.38
N TYR A 96 -2.34 5.79 5.73
CA TYR A 96 -1.18 5.44 6.54
C TYR A 96 -1.41 5.78 8.01
N ALA A 97 -0.91 4.94 8.91
CA ALA A 97 -0.91 5.27 10.33
C ALA A 97 -0.08 6.54 10.58
N PRO A 98 -0.53 7.44 11.48
CA PRO A 98 0.24 8.62 11.83
C PRO A 98 1.53 8.24 12.58
N PRO A 99 2.50 9.17 12.69
CA PRO A 99 3.74 8.92 13.40
C PRO A 99 3.53 8.42 14.83
N GLN A 100 4.46 7.60 15.34
CA GLN A 100 4.32 6.93 16.64
C GLN A 100 4.13 7.89 17.82
N GLU A 101 4.67 9.10 17.73
CA GLU A 101 4.49 10.18 18.70
C GLU A 101 3.02 10.60 18.81
N ILE A 102 2.32 10.72 17.66
CA ILE A 102 0.90 11.00 17.60
C ILE A 102 0.10 9.83 18.18
N LEU A 103 0.48 8.59 17.82
CA LEU A 103 -0.19 7.41 18.36
C LEU A 103 -0.03 7.27 19.89
N ARG A 104 1.04 7.80 20.51
CA ARG A 104 1.16 7.88 21.98
C ARG A 104 0.15 8.83 22.59
N ILE A 105 -0.19 9.92 21.89
CA ILE A 105 -1.24 10.85 22.32
C ILE A 105 -2.60 10.15 22.26
N TRP A 106 -2.86 9.37 21.21
CA TRP A 106 -4.06 8.53 21.11
C TRP A 106 -4.18 7.56 22.30
N GLU A 107 -3.11 6.84 22.62
CA GLU A 107 -3.05 5.97 23.81
C GLU A 107 -3.35 6.74 25.10
N LYS A 108 -2.68 7.87 25.32
CA LYS A 108 -2.89 8.71 26.52
C LYS A 108 -4.35 9.16 26.64
N ASN A 109 -4.96 9.59 25.54
CA ASN A 109 -6.35 10.03 25.51
C ASN A 109 -7.31 8.85 25.74
N ALA A 110 -7.03 7.66 25.22
CA ALA A 110 -7.82 6.46 25.48
C ALA A 110 -7.73 5.97 26.92
N LYS A 111 -6.54 5.98 27.53
CA LYS A 111 -6.35 5.69 28.97
C LYS A 111 -7.09 6.68 29.86
N ALA A 112 -7.18 7.94 29.42
CA ALA A 112 -7.91 9.00 30.12
C ALA A 112 -9.42 9.02 29.84
N GLY A 113 -9.97 8.07 29.07
CA GLY A 113 -11.40 8.01 28.73
C GLY A 113 -11.89 9.12 27.81
N ARG A 114 -10.99 9.78 27.06
CA ARG A 114 -11.30 10.92 26.18
C ARG A 114 -11.57 10.53 24.72
N THR A 115 -11.47 9.25 24.40
CA THR A 115 -11.76 8.71 23.06
C THR A 115 -12.93 7.74 23.12
N ARG A 116 -13.59 7.53 21.99
CA ARG A 116 -14.64 6.51 21.83
C ARG A 116 -14.16 5.12 22.27
N TRP A 117 -12.91 4.82 21.95
CA TRP A 117 -12.29 3.52 22.19
C TRP A 117 -11.48 3.51 23.47
N LYS A 118 -11.49 2.39 24.19
CA LYS A 118 -10.67 2.19 25.40
C LYS A 118 -9.33 1.55 25.05
N TRP A 119 -8.31 1.85 25.85
CA TRP A 119 -7.01 1.20 25.73
C TRP A 119 -7.10 -0.27 26.19
N PRO A 120 -6.66 -1.26 25.37
CA PRO A 120 -6.71 -2.67 25.74
C PRO A 120 -5.52 -3.07 26.64
N GLY A 121 -5.40 -2.45 27.82
CA GLY A 121 -4.23 -2.56 28.69
C GLY A 121 -3.90 -3.99 29.12
N GLU A 122 -4.90 -4.75 29.57
CA GLU A 122 -4.73 -6.14 30.00
C GLU A 122 -4.17 -7.04 28.89
N LEU A 123 -4.70 -6.89 27.67
CA LEU A 123 -4.22 -7.65 26.51
C LEU A 123 -2.80 -7.25 26.12
N VAL A 124 -2.47 -5.95 26.21
CA VAL A 124 -1.10 -5.47 25.97
C VAL A 124 -0.14 -6.11 26.97
N GLU A 125 -0.42 -6.03 28.27
CA GLU A 125 0.43 -6.61 29.32
C GLU A 125 0.56 -8.14 29.18
N GLN A 126 -0.54 -8.82 28.83
CA GLN A 126 -0.52 -10.26 28.56
C GLN A 126 0.42 -10.61 27.41
N HIS A 127 0.34 -9.90 26.28
CA HIS A 127 1.19 -10.18 25.12
C HIS A 127 2.64 -9.77 25.36
N GLU A 128 2.91 -8.67 26.07
CA GLU A 128 4.29 -8.28 26.44
C GLU A 128 4.94 -9.32 27.33
N ARG A 129 4.20 -9.86 28.31
CA ARG A 129 4.68 -10.94 29.17
C ARG A 129 4.87 -12.26 28.42
N LYS A 130 3.94 -12.63 27.52
CA LYS A 130 3.95 -13.93 26.83
C LYS A 130 4.97 -13.99 25.69
N TYR A 131 5.07 -12.93 24.88
CA TYR A 131 5.88 -12.92 23.65
C TYR A 131 7.12 -12.03 23.75
N GLY A 132 7.27 -11.31 24.87
CA GLY A 132 8.41 -10.44 25.13
C GLY A 132 8.40 -9.12 24.34
N PRO A 133 9.42 -8.27 24.55
CA PRO A 133 9.50 -6.93 23.97
C PRO A 133 9.55 -6.91 22.43
N CYS A 134 10.05 -7.97 21.79
CA CYS A 134 10.17 -8.08 20.34
C CYS A 134 8.80 -8.06 19.63
N ALA A 135 7.73 -8.52 20.28
CA ALA A 135 6.37 -8.46 19.75
C ALA A 135 5.83 -7.03 19.68
N LYS A 136 6.39 -6.10 20.46
CA LYS A 136 6.00 -4.67 20.50
C LYS A 136 4.49 -4.47 20.67
N ALA A 137 3.84 -5.24 21.54
CA ALA A 137 2.39 -5.24 21.71
C ALA A 137 1.81 -3.83 21.97
N GLY A 138 2.43 -3.01 22.83
CA GLY A 138 1.99 -1.62 23.01
C GLY A 138 2.03 -0.76 21.74
N SER A 139 2.98 -1.01 20.82
CA SER A 139 2.97 -0.35 19.49
C SER A 139 1.87 -0.91 18.59
N ARG A 140 1.62 -2.22 18.63
CA ARG A 140 0.54 -2.86 17.86
C ARG A 140 -0.83 -2.34 18.29
N ALA A 141 -1.08 -2.26 19.60
CA ALA A 141 -2.31 -1.71 20.19
C ALA A 141 -2.52 -0.23 19.87
N ARG A 142 -1.45 0.58 19.86
CA ARG A 142 -1.51 1.97 19.42
C ARG A 142 -1.97 2.13 17.97
N ASN A 143 -1.40 1.34 17.05
CA ASN A 143 -1.86 1.32 15.66
C ASN A 143 -3.30 0.82 15.55
N ALA A 144 -3.65 -0.23 16.31
CA ALA A 144 -5.00 -0.78 16.35
C ALA A 144 -6.04 0.24 16.83
N LEU A 145 -5.71 1.09 17.82
CA LEU A 145 -6.60 2.12 18.33
C LEU A 145 -6.94 3.18 17.26
N TYR A 146 -5.94 3.60 16.49
CA TYR A 146 -6.14 4.51 15.35
C TYR A 146 -6.99 3.84 14.25
N PHE A 147 -6.61 2.64 13.82
CA PHE A 147 -7.32 1.94 12.75
C PHE A 147 -8.73 1.48 13.16
N ALA A 148 -8.97 1.20 14.43
CA ALA A 148 -10.30 0.93 14.97
C ALA A 148 -11.25 2.11 14.74
N ASP A 149 -10.80 3.34 15.00
CA ASP A 149 -11.56 4.56 14.72
C ASP A 149 -11.72 4.80 13.22
N PHE A 150 -10.63 4.71 12.46
CA PHE A 150 -10.64 4.91 11.01
C PHE A 150 -11.60 3.94 10.30
N PHE A 151 -11.47 2.62 10.50
CA PHE A 151 -12.32 1.64 9.84
C PHE A 151 -13.78 1.72 10.32
N SER A 152 -14.02 2.00 11.61
CA SER A 152 -15.38 2.18 12.12
C SER A 152 -16.08 3.40 11.51
N ARG A 153 -15.37 4.52 11.30
CA ARG A 153 -15.94 5.73 10.67
C ARG A 153 -16.26 5.53 9.20
N ASN A 154 -15.49 4.68 8.51
CA ASN A 154 -15.75 4.32 7.12
C ASN A 154 -16.78 3.18 6.98
N GLY A 155 -17.32 2.67 8.10
CA GLY A 155 -18.35 1.63 8.10
C GLY A 155 -17.85 0.29 7.60
N VAL A 156 -16.59 -0.05 7.85
CA VAL A 156 -16.02 -1.36 7.52
C VAL A 156 -16.69 -2.44 8.36
N ASP A 157 -17.20 -3.47 7.69
CA ASP A 157 -17.89 -4.60 8.29
C ASP A 157 -16.92 -5.71 8.72
N HIS A 158 -15.82 -5.86 7.99
CA HIS A 158 -14.83 -6.92 8.19
C HIS A 158 -13.45 -6.46 7.71
N LEU A 159 -12.41 -6.95 8.38
CA LEU A 159 -11.03 -6.70 8.01
C LEU A 159 -10.41 -7.91 7.31
N HIS A 160 -9.70 -7.68 6.23
CA HIS A 160 -8.82 -8.66 5.62
C HIS A 160 -7.37 -8.22 5.76
N VAL A 161 -6.54 -9.11 6.26
CA VAL A 161 -5.12 -8.87 6.50
C VAL A 161 -4.31 -9.80 5.62
N HIS A 162 -3.48 -9.24 4.74
CA HIS A 162 -2.44 -10.04 4.12
C HIS A 162 -1.26 -10.23 5.05
N PHE A 163 -0.70 -11.42 4.94
CA PHE A 163 0.43 -11.93 5.70
C PHE A 163 0.07 -12.19 7.17
N ALA A 164 0.42 -13.39 7.64
CA ALA A 164 0.37 -13.72 9.06
C ALA A 164 1.58 -13.09 9.78
N ASN A 165 1.60 -11.76 9.83
CA ASN A 165 2.71 -10.96 10.36
C ASN A 165 2.24 -9.95 11.41
N ARG A 166 3.04 -8.91 11.65
CA ARG A 166 2.75 -7.90 12.67
C ARG A 166 1.50 -7.06 12.40
N ALA A 167 0.94 -7.05 11.18
CA ALA A 167 -0.38 -6.47 10.91
C ALA A 167 -1.51 -7.38 11.39
N ALA A 168 -1.38 -8.69 11.22
CA ALA A 168 -2.33 -9.66 11.79
C ALA A 168 -2.32 -9.59 13.32
N HIS A 169 -1.15 -9.37 13.94
CA HIS A 169 -1.08 -9.09 15.38
C HIS A 169 -1.77 -7.76 15.75
N THR A 170 -1.64 -6.70 14.94
CA THR A 170 -2.42 -5.46 15.13
C THR A 170 -3.93 -5.71 15.01
N ALA A 171 -4.37 -6.58 14.10
CA ALA A 171 -5.78 -6.90 13.90
C ALA A 171 -6.41 -7.61 15.11
N VAL A 172 -5.65 -8.40 15.87
CA VAL A 172 -6.10 -8.98 17.15
C VAL A 172 -6.52 -7.88 18.14
N PHE A 173 -5.66 -6.87 18.35
CA PHE A 173 -6.02 -5.72 19.19
C PHE A 173 -7.16 -4.91 18.60
N LEU A 174 -7.21 -4.76 17.27
CA LEU A 174 -8.25 -4.00 16.60
C LEU A 174 -9.63 -4.62 16.83
N LYS A 175 -9.74 -5.95 16.65
CA LYS A 175 -10.95 -6.72 16.96
C LYS A 175 -11.35 -6.54 18.43
N GLN A 176 -10.41 -6.61 19.36
CA GLN A 176 -10.67 -6.38 20.78
C GLN A 176 -11.21 -4.96 21.07
N ILE A 177 -10.71 -3.95 20.36
CA ILE A 177 -11.08 -2.55 20.57
C ILE A 177 -12.44 -2.22 19.95
N SER A 178 -12.68 -2.60 18.69
CA SER A 178 -13.84 -2.17 17.91
C SER A 178 -14.95 -3.21 17.74
N GLY A 179 -14.61 -4.48 17.95
CA GLY A 179 -15.44 -5.63 17.61
C GLY A 179 -15.50 -5.94 16.10
N ILE A 180 -14.75 -5.23 15.24
CA ILE A 180 -14.72 -5.53 13.81
C ILE A 180 -14.00 -6.88 13.61
N PRO A 181 -14.66 -7.90 13.03
CA PRO A 181 -14.03 -9.19 12.76
C PRO A 181 -12.91 -9.05 11.72
N PHE A 182 -12.00 -10.02 11.69
CA PHE A 182 -10.95 -10.05 10.70
C PHE A 182 -10.66 -11.45 10.18
N SER A 183 -10.00 -11.51 9.03
CA SER A 183 -9.49 -12.71 8.38
C SER A 183 -8.04 -12.47 7.93
N VAL A 184 -7.31 -13.55 7.66
CA VAL A 184 -5.90 -13.48 7.27
C VAL A 184 -5.65 -14.31 6.01
N THR A 185 -4.93 -13.77 5.03
CA THR A 185 -4.28 -14.59 3.99
C THR A 185 -2.81 -14.74 4.33
N ALA A 186 -2.36 -15.97 4.56
CA ALA A 186 -0.97 -16.28 4.91
C ALA A 186 -0.18 -16.73 3.67
N HIS A 187 0.96 -16.09 3.43
CA HIS A 187 1.82 -16.32 2.25
C HIS A 187 3.02 -17.23 2.58
N GLY A 188 2.83 -18.09 3.58
CA GLY A 188 3.77 -19.13 4.01
C GLY A 188 5.01 -18.64 4.76
N GLN A 189 5.79 -17.71 4.20
CA GLN A 189 7.03 -17.22 4.84
C GLN A 189 6.78 -16.28 6.04
N ASP A 190 5.66 -15.58 6.03
CA ASP A 190 5.44 -14.41 6.89
C ASP A 190 5.36 -14.80 8.37
N PHE A 191 4.66 -15.88 8.71
CA PHE A 191 4.61 -16.32 10.10
C PHE A 191 5.92 -16.97 10.54
N MET A 192 6.64 -17.65 9.64
CA MET A 192 7.91 -18.31 9.96
C MET A 192 9.01 -17.31 10.30
N LYS A 193 9.02 -16.14 9.64
CA LYS A 193 10.08 -15.14 9.80
C LYS A 193 9.66 -13.90 10.60
N ASP A 194 8.44 -13.38 10.40
CA ASP A 194 8.07 -12.05 10.95
C ASP A 194 7.46 -12.12 12.35
N LEU A 195 6.72 -13.19 12.68
CA LEU A 195 6.14 -13.38 14.01
C LEU A 195 7.14 -13.97 15.01
N GLY A 196 7.98 -14.92 14.56
CA GLY A 196 8.97 -15.58 15.40
C GLY A 196 8.39 -16.39 16.56
N SER A 197 7.08 -16.68 16.55
CA SER A 197 6.37 -17.39 17.61
C SER A 197 5.16 -18.15 17.05
N ASP A 198 5.19 -19.48 17.14
CA ASP A 198 4.06 -20.35 16.77
C ASP A 198 2.84 -20.12 17.68
N ASP A 199 3.06 -19.75 18.95
CA ASP A 199 1.95 -19.44 19.87
C ASP A 199 1.21 -18.16 19.46
N LEU A 200 1.95 -17.15 19.01
CA LEU A 200 1.33 -15.92 18.48
C LEU A 200 0.58 -16.21 17.18
N LEU A 201 1.13 -17.07 16.30
CA LEU A 201 0.43 -17.53 15.11
C LEU A 201 -0.88 -18.24 15.48
N ARG A 202 -0.86 -19.17 16.43
CA ARG A 202 -2.06 -19.87 16.91
C ARG A 202 -3.12 -18.90 17.44
N GLU A 203 -2.70 -17.89 18.20
CA GLU A 203 -3.62 -16.88 18.72
C GLU A 203 -4.24 -16.02 17.61
N ILE A 204 -3.45 -15.61 16.62
CA ILE A 204 -3.95 -14.91 15.43
C ILE A 204 -4.96 -15.78 14.67
N CYS A 205 -4.62 -17.05 14.39
CA CYS A 205 -5.48 -18.00 13.70
C CYS A 205 -6.76 -18.33 14.50
N ALA A 206 -6.70 -18.31 15.83
CA ALA A 206 -7.87 -18.52 16.69
C ALA A 206 -8.81 -17.30 16.67
N ALA A 207 -8.23 -16.09 16.66
CA ALA A 207 -8.97 -14.84 16.66
C ALA A 207 -9.57 -14.47 15.29
N ALA A 208 -9.01 -14.98 14.18
CA ALA A 208 -9.53 -14.78 12.84
C ALA A 208 -10.84 -15.57 12.60
N GLU A 209 -11.73 -15.01 11.78
CA GLU A 209 -12.94 -15.70 11.32
C GLU A 209 -12.58 -16.84 10.36
N PHE A 210 -11.64 -16.58 9.46
CA PHE A 210 -11.00 -17.59 8.63
C PHE A 210 -9.56 -17.21 8.30
N VAL A 211 -8.78 -18.22 7.90
CA VAL A 211 -7.41 -18.07 7.41
C VAL A 211 -7.35 -18.68 6.01
N ALA A 212 -7.01 -17.87 5.02
CA ALA A 212 -6.69 -18.31 3.68
C ALA A 212 -5.20 -18.65 3.57
N ALA A 213 -4.89 -19.72 2.84
CA ALA A 213 -3.55 -20.16 2.53
C ALA A 213 -3.40 -20.32 1.02
N GLU A 214 -2.30 -19.85 0.47
CA GLU A 214 -2.14 -19.74 -0.99
C GLU A 214 -2.07 -21.08 -1.71
N THR A 215 -1.71 -22.16 -1.00
CA THR A 215 -1.39 -23.47 -1.57
C THR A 215 -1.91 -24.58 -0.68
N ASP A 216 -2.11 -25.77 -1.24
CA ASP A 216 -2.44 -26.94 -0.43
C ASP A 216 -1.29 -27.21 0.55
N TYR A 217 -0.03 -27.06 0.12
CA TYR A 217 1.16 -27.13 0.98
C TYR A 217 1.07 -26.19 2.20
N SER A 218 0.78 -24.90 1.99
CA SER A 218 0.66 -23.93 3.09
C SER A 218 -0.56 -24.17 3.96
N SER A 219 -1.68 -24.59 3.37
CA SER A 219 -2.90 -24.88 4.14
C SER A 219 -2.66 -26.03 5.11
N GLU A 220 -1.95 -27.08 4.68
CA GLU A 220 -1.61 -28.22 5.51
C GLU A 220 -0.59 -27.85 6.59
N LEU A 221 0.46 -27.09 6.23
CA LEU A 221 1.44 -26.59 7.21
C LEU A 221 0.77 -25.74 8.30
N LEU A 222 -0.17 -24.86 7.93
CA LEU A 222 -0.91 -24.04 8.89
C LEU A 222 -1.83 -24.90 9.77
N ARG A 223 -2.50 -25.92 9.22
CA ARG A 223 -3.33 -26.85 10.00
C ARG A 223 -2.50 -27.63 11.01
N GLN A 224 -1.30 -28.07 10.64
CA GLN A 224 -0.37 -28.75 11.55
C GLN A 224 0.12 -27.82 12.67
N ARG A 225 0.43 -26.56 12.36
CA ARG A 225 0.88 -25.57 13.37
C ARG A 225 -0.26 -25.04 14.25
N CYS A 226 -1.48 -24.97 13.70
CA CYS A 226 -2.67 -24.42 14.34
C CYS A 226 -3.82 -25.43 14.35
N PRO A 227 -3.67 -26.59 15.02
CA PRO A 227 -4.65 -27.68 14.95
C PRO A 227 -6.04 -27.25 15.44
N ASN A 228 -6.10 -26.39 16.47
CA ASN A 228 -7.35 -25.87 17.03
C ASN A 228 -8.10 -24.93 16.07
N SER A 229 -7.42 -24.41 15.03
CA SER A 229 -8.01 -23.57 13.99
C SER A 229 -8.12 -24.27 12.64
N ALA A 230 -7.84 -25.58 12.56
CA ALA A 230 -7.77 -26.31 11.30
C ALA A 230 -9.05 -26.22 10.45
N ALA A 231 -10.22 -26.19 11.09
CA ALA A 231 -11.52 -26.05 10.42
C ALA A 231 -11.74 -24.66 9.77
N LYS A 232 -10.95 -23.65 10.17
CA LYS A 232 -11.02 -22.28 9.65
C LYS A 232 -9.94 -21.98 8.60
N ILE A 233 -9.09 -22.95 8.26
CA ILE A 233 -8.00 -22.79 7.31
C ILE A 233 -8.42 -23.32 5.95
N TYR A 234 -8.45 -22.44 4.95
CA TYR A 234 -8.91 -22.72 3.59
C TYR A 234 -7.81 -22.45 2.58
N ARG A 235 -7.72 -23.26 1.53
CA ARG A 235 -6.84 -22.94 0.40
C ARG A 235 -7.54 -21.94 -0.52
N VAL A 236 -6.88 -20.81 -0.79
CA VAL A 236 -7.26 -19.81 -1.77
C VAL A 236 -6.02 -19.46 -2.58
N TYR A 237 -5.97 -19.86 -3.85
CA TYR A 237 -4.82 -19.56 -4.71
C TYR A 237 -4.72 -18.05 -4.99
N ASN A 238 -3.50 -17.53 -5.09
CA ASN A 238 -3.31 -16.28 -5.81
C ASN A 238 -3.69 -16.48 -7.28
N GLY A 239 -4.33 -15.46 -7.85
CA GLY A 239 -4.64 -15.42 -9.27
C GLY A 239 -3.84 -14.37 -10.02
N ILE A 240 -3.86 -14.48 -11.34
CA ILE A 240 -3.28 -13.50 -12.25
C ILE A 240 -4.37 -12.88 -13.13
N ASP A 241 -4.24 -11.57 -13.36
CA ASP A 241 -5.10 -10.84 -14.27
C ASP A 241 -4.60 -10.98 -15.70
N LEU A 242 -5.21 -11.89 -16.46
CA LEU A 242 -4.78 -12.18 -17.83
C LEU A 242 -5.01 -11.04 -18.82
N GLU A 243 -5.79 -10.02 -18.47
CA GLU A 243 -5.88 -8.81 -19.30
C GLU A 243 -4.53 -8.06 -19.31
N GLN A 244 -3.73 -8.19 -18.24
CA GLN A 244 -2.39 -7.61 -18.13
C GLN A 244 -1.32 -8.51 -18.75
N PHE A 245 -1.66 -9.76 -19.06
CA PHE A 245 -0.77 -10.75 -19.68
C PHE A 245 -1.46 -11.30 -20.94
N PRO A 246 -1.62 -10.49 -22.00
CA PRO A 246 -2.24 -10.95 -23.24
C PRO A 246 -1.46 -12.14 -23.78
N ALA A 247 -2.17 -13.11 -24.37
CA ALA A 247 -1.49 -14.24 -25.00
C ALA A 247 -0.55 -13.71 -26.10
N PRO A 248 0.70 -14.19 -26.17
CA PRO A 248 1.58 -13.81 -27.26
C PRO A 248 0.93 -14.20 -28.58
N LEU A 249 0.97 -13.30 -29.57
CA LEU A 249 0.64 -13.66 -30.95
C LEU A 249 1.62 -14.77 -31.35
N TYR A 250 1.14 -16.01 -31.44
CA TYR A 250 1.97 -17.13 -31.88
C TYR A 250 2.54 -16.75 -33.24
N LYS A 251 3.84 -16.47 -33.30
CA LYS A 251 4.54 -16.37 -34.58
C LYS A 251 4.31 -17.70 -35.28
N THR A 252 3.64 -17.67 -36.42
CA THR A 252 3.43 -18.81 -37.30
C THR A 252 4.78 -19.39 -37.69
N ALA A 253 5.21 -20.44 -36.99
CA ALA A 253 6.50 -21.10 -37.09
C ALA A 253 7.73 -20.17 -36.94
N PRO A 254 8.79 -20.57 -36.21
CA PRO A 254 10.08 -19.92 -36.42
C PRO A 254 10.46 -20.06 -37.91
N PRO A 255 11.07 -19.04 -38.54
CA PRO A 255 11.64 -19.23 -39.86
C PRO A 255 12.54 -20.47 -39.81
N ALA A 256 12.31 -21.41 -40.73
CA ALA A 256 13.27 -22.48 -40.92
C ALA A 256 14.63 -21.83 -41.18
N VAL A 257 15.66 -22.29 -40.49
CA VAL A 257 17.06 -21.86 -40.64
C VAL A 257 17.46 -20.61 -39.81
N ALA A 258 17.70 -20.83 -38.52
CA ALA A 258 18.86 -20.26 -37.83
C ALA A 258 19.40 -21.29 -36.83
N PRO A 259 20.73 -21.48 -36.70
CA PRO A 259 21.32 -22.29 -35.63
C PRO A 259 20.87 -21.77 -34.25
N TYR A 260 21.06 -22.59 -33.21
CA TYR A 260 20.79 -22.29 -31.80
C TYR A 260 21.63 -21.11 -31.21
N SER A 261 21.75 -19.99 -31.93
CA SER A 261 22.47 -18.79 -31.50
C SER A 261 21.51 -17.82 -30.81
N GLY A 262 21.85 -17.39 -29.60
CA GLY A 262 21.14 -16.33 -28.88
C GLY A 262 19.89 -16.75 -28.09
N LEU A 263 19.83 -17.96 -27.53
CA LEU A 263 18.71 -18.37 -26.65
C LEU A 263 18.67 -17.51 -25.38
N ARG A 264 17.46 -17.16 -24.93
CA ARG A 264 17.25 -16.22 -23.82
C ARG A 264 16.62 -16.92 -22.62
N ILE A 265 17.41 -17.10 -21.57
CA ILE A 265 16.95 -17.53 -20.25
C ILE A 265 16.56 -16.28 -19.45
N LEU A 266 15.41 -16.33 -18.78
CA LEU A 266 14.94 -15.27 -17.91
C LEU A 266 14.68 -15.79 -16.50
N SER A 267 15.05 -15.01 -15.51
CA SER A 267 14.64 -15.22 -14.12
C SER A 267 14.22 -13.90 -13.49
N VAL A 268 13.24 -13.95 -12.59
CA VAL A 268 12.67 -12.75 -11.95
C VAL A 268 12.48 -13.01 -10.46
N GLY A 269 12.98 -12.12 -9.61
CA GLY A 269 12.74 -12.19 -8.16
C GLY A 269 13.70 -11.34 -7.33
N ARG A 270 13.38 -11.14 -6.04
CA ARG A 270 14.26 -10.45 -5.09
C ARG A 270 15.60 -11.19 -4.97
N LEU A 271 16.74 -10.51 -5.00
CA LEU A 271 18.07 -11.15 -4.90
C LEU A 271 18.37 -11.58 -3.45
N VAL A 272 17.73 -12.68 -3.02
CA VAL A 272 17.83 -13.30 -1.70
C VAL A 272 18.11 -14.80 -1.83
N ALA A 273 18.68 -15.41 -0.79
CA ALA A 273 19.26 -16.76 -0.86
C ALA A 273 18.30 -17.83 -1.37
N PHE A 274 17.06 -17.85 -0.86
CA PHE A 274 16.06 -18.86 -1.21
C PHE A 274 15.50 -18.75 -2.64
N LYS A 275 15.88 -17.73 -3.43
CA LYS A 275 15.57 -17.69 -4.87
C LYS A 275 16.54 -18.56 -5.69
N GLY A 276 17.66 -18.97 -5.09
CA GLY A 276 18.63 -19.88 -5.69
C GLY A 276 19.29 -19.36 -6.97
N PHE A 277 19.39 -18.03 -7.15
CA PHE A 277 20.12 -17.45 -8.29
C PHE A 277 21.59 -17.92 -8.36
N ASP A 278 22.18 -18.25 -7.21
CA ASP A 278 23.50 -18.84 -7.10
C ASP A 278 23.61 -20.16 -7.90
N HIS A 279 22.61 -21.04 -7.78
CA HIS A 279 22.51 -22.30 -8.51
C HIS A 279 22.22 -22.07 -10.00
N LEU A 280 21.40 -21.08 -10.34
CA LEU A 280 21.13 -20.73 -11.74
C LEU A 280 22.40 -20.23 -12.44
N ILE A 281 23.23 -19.44 -11.77
CA ILE A 281 24.51 -18.96 -12.29
C ILE A 281 25.48 -20.13 -12.51
N ASP A 282 25.55 -21.08 -11.58
CA ASP A 282 26.38 -22.29 -11.76
C ASP A 282 25.91 -23.14 -12.93
N ALA A 283 24.60 -23.30 -13.10
CA ALA A 283 24.03 -24.00 -14.24
C ALA A 283 24.37 -23.29 -15.57
N CYS A 284 24.35 -21.94 -15.59
CA CYS A 284 24.80 -21.16 -16.74
C CYS A 284 26.29 -21.40 -17.05
N ALA A 285 27.16 -21.49 -16.04
CA ALA A 285 28.58 -21.82 -16.24
C ALA A 285 28.77 -23.18 -16.89
N GLU A 286 28.04 -24.20 -16.42
CA GLU A 286 28.06 -25.54 -17.01
C GLU A 286 27.51 -25.55 -18.44
N LEU A 287 26.38 -24.88 -18.72
CA LEU A 287 25.86 -24.73 -20.10
C LEU A 287 26.89 -24.06 -21.03
N GLY A 288 27.60 -23.04 -20.55
CA GLY A 288 28.68 -22.39 -21.29
C GLY A 288 29.83 -23.35 -21.60
N ARG A 289 30.24 -24.18 -20.64
CA ARG A 289 31.25 -25.24 -20.84
C ARG A 289 30.80 -26.31 -21.83
N ARG A 290 29.51 -26.63 -21.86
CA ARG A 290 28.90 -27.56 -22.83
C ARG A 290 28.73 -26.95 -24.23
N GLY A 291 29.15 -25.70 -24.43
CA GLY A 291 29.18 -25.04 -25.75
C GLY A 291 27.86 -24.43 -26.19
N PHE A 292 26.91 -24.21 -25.29
CA PHE A 292 25.66 -23.54 -25.62
C PHE A 292 25.84 -22.03 -25.79
N ASP A 293 25.19 -21.47 -26.81
CA ASP A 293 25.09 -20.03 -26.97
C ASP A 293 23.77 -19.50 -26.41
N PHE A 294 23.87 -18.75 -25.31
CA PHE A 294 22.73 -18.20 -24.59
C PHE A 294 23.07 -16.89 -23.89
N THR A 295 22.00 -16.18 -23.52
CA THR A 295 22.00 -15.10 -22.54
C THR A 295 21.03 -15.42 -21.40
N CYS A 296 21.37 -15.07 -20.17
CA CYS A 296 20.55 -15.22 -18.98
C CYS A 296 20.38 -13.85 -18.33
N ASN A 297 19.14 -13.35 -18.30
CA ASN A 297 18.82 -12.10 -17.64
C ASN A 297 18.12 -12.40 -16.31
N ILE A 298 18.63 -11.80 -15.23
CA ILE A 298 18.04 -11.88 -13.90
C ILE A 298 17.49 -10.50 -13.55
N ILE A 299 16.17 -10.40 -13.46
CA ILE A 299 15.46 -9.18 -13.09
C ILE A 299 15.17 -9.20 -11.59
N GLY A 300 15.52 -8.12 -10.91
CA GLY A 300 15.28 -7.93 -9.49
C GLY A 300 16.46 -7.26 -8.80
N ASP A 301 16.25 -6.97 -7.52
CA ASP A 301 17.26 -6.37 -6.65
C ASP A 301 17.19 -6.99 -5.26
N GLY A 302 18.24 -6.80 -4.47
CA GLY A 302 18.30 -7.36 -3.13
C GLY A 302 19.72 -7.45 -2.55
N PRO A 303 19.82 -7.90 -1.29
CA PRO A 303 21.09 -7.91 -0.56
C PRO A 303 22.18 -8.76 -1.20
N LEU A 304 21.84 -9.74 -2.05
CA LEU A 304 22.83 -10.58 -2.72
C LEU A 304 23.34 -10.01 -4.05
N ARG A 305 22.94 -8.80 -4.46
CA ARG A 305 23.34 -8.22 -5.76
C ARG A 305 24.85 -8.26 -5.98
N GLU A 306 25.62 -7.75 -5.04
CA GLU A 306 27.09 -7.66 -5.14
C GLU A 306 27.73 -9.05 -5.16
N THR A 307 27.26 -9.96 -4.28
CA THR A 307 27.75 -11.35 -4.23
C THR A 307 27.49 -12.10 -5.54
N LEU A 308 26.29 -11.97 -6.12
CA LEU A 308 25.94 -12.61 -7.38
C LEU A 308 26.73 -12.01 -8.55
N GLN A 309 26.94 -10.69 -8.56
CA GLN A 309 27.75 -10.01 -9.56
C GLN A 309 29.22 -10.50 -9.54
N ALA A 310 29.82 -10.58 -8.35
CA ALA A 310 31.18 -11.09 -8.18
C ALA A 310 31.30 -12.55 -8.63
N LYS A 311 30.26 -13.37 -8.41
CA LYS A 311 30.21 -14.76 -8.89
C LYS A 311 30.16 -14.84 -10.42
N ILE A 312 29.34 -14.01 -11.07
CA ILE A 312 29.26 -13.91 -12.53
C ILE A 312 30.63 -13.57 -13.11
N GLU A 313 31.32 -12.60 -12.53
CA GLU A 313 32.67 -12.17 -12.95
C GLU A 313 33.71 -13.27 -12.71
N GLY A 314 33.72 -13.89 -11.52
CA GLY A 314 34.65 -14.97 -11.18
C GLY A 314 34.49 -16.22 -12.05
N LEU A 315 33.29 -16.46 -12.59
CA LEU A 315 33.02 -17.55 -13.54
C LEU A 315 33.17 -17.12 -15.01
N ASN A 316 33.62 -15.90 -15.29
CA ASN A 316 33.76 -15.33 -16.63
C ASN A 316 32.45 -15.35 -17.46
N LEU A 317 31.33 -15.10 -16.79
CA LEU A 317 29.98 -15.14 -17.38
C LEU A 317 29.42 -13.78 -17.77
N SER A 318 30.17 -12.68 -17.63
CA SER A 318 29.65 -11.31 -17.81
C SER A 318 29.10 -11.00 -19.21
N SER A 319 29.50 -11.76 -20.25
CA SER A 319 28.91 -11.64 -21.59
C SER A 319 27.59 -12.42 -21.77
N ARG A 320 27.27 -13.31 -20.83
CA ARG A 320 26.13 -14.23 -20.89
C ARG A 320 25.10 -13.96 -19.79
N VAL A 321 25.49 -13.57 -18.59
CA VAL A 321 24.58 -13.42 -17.44
C VAL A 321 24.54 -11.96 -16.98
N ASN A 322 23.33 -11.37 -16.93
CA ASN A 322 23.15 -9.95 -16.59
C ASN A 322 22.16 -9.74 -15.43
N LEU A 323 22.55 -8.91 -14.45
CA LEU A 323 21.68 -8.46 -13.35
C LEU A 323 21.03 -7.12 -13.69
N LEU A 324 19.76 -7.13 -14.08
CA LEU A 324 19.08 -5.95 -14.65
C LEU A 324 18.52 -4.96 -13.62
N GLY A 325 18.56 -5.29 -12.33
CA GLY A 325 17.88 -4.49 -11.30
C GLY A 325 16.36 -4.65 -11.32
N SER A 326 15.66 -3.84 -10.54
CA SER A 326 14.19 -3.85 -10.50
C SER A 326 13.59 -3.18 -11.74
N LEU A 327 12.64 -3.83 -12.40
CA LEU A 327 11.92 -3.31 -13.57
C LEU A 327 10.42 -3.17 -13.30
N SER A 328 9.73 -2.36 -14.11
CA SER A 328 8.26 -2.28 -14.10
C SER A 328 7.64 -3.58 -14.60
N GLN A 329 6.39 -3.87 -14.22
CA GLN A 329 5.67 -5.06 -14.69
C GLN A 329 5.60 -5.14 -16.23
N GLN A 330 5.38 -4.01 -16.91
CA GLN A 330 5.36 -3.95 -18.38
C GLN A 330 6.71 -4.38 -18.99
N ALA A 331 7.83 -3.89 -18.44
CA ALA A 331 9.16 -4.28 -18.89
C ALA A 331 9.46 -5.76 -18.56
N VAL A 332 8.97 -6.27 -17.43
CA VAL A 332 9.05 -7.71 -17.11
C VAL A 332 8.25 -8.53 -18.13
N LEU A 333 7.03 -8.13 -18.48
CA LEU A 333 6.19 -8.79 -19.48
C LEU A 333 6.86 -8.84 -20.86
N GLU A 334 7.44 -7.74 -21.31
CA GLU A 334 8.18 -7.69 -22.57
C GLU A 334 9.36 -8.67 -22.58
N LYS A 335 10.08 -8.78 -21.46
CA LYS A 335 11.15 -9.77 -21.30
C LYS A 335 10.61 -11.20 -21.25
N LEU A 336 9.47 -11.45 -20.61
CA LEU A 336 8.84 -12.77 -20.57
C LEU A 336 8.38 -13.22 -21.96
N HIS A 337 7.77 -12.32 -22.76
CA HIS A 337 7.41 -12.60 -24.15
C HIS A 337 8.63 -12.85 -25.04
N ALA A 338 9.76 -12.23 -24.71
CA ALA A 338 11.02 -12.46 -25.40
C ALA A 338 11.75 -13.72 -24.88
N ALA A 339 11.49 -14.23 -23.69
CA ALA A 339 12.26 -15.33 -23.14
C ALA A 339 11.96 -16.66 -23.86
N ASP A 340 13.00 -17.45 -24.10
CA ASP A 340 12.85 -18.82 -24.61
C ASP A 340 12.57 -19.80 -23.47
N VAL A 341 13.12 -19.55 -22.28
CA VAL A 341 12.90 -20.35 -21.07
C VAL A 341 12.89 -19.43 -19.84
N PHE A 342 11.93 -19.64 -18.94
CA PHE A 342 11.94 -19.06 -17.61
C PHE A 342 12.54 -20.06 -16.61
N ALA A 343 13.49 -19.63 -15.79
CA ALA A 343 14.13 -20.46 -14.79
C ALA A 343 14.04 -19.83 -13.40
N LEU A 344 13.59 -20.59 -12.39
CA LEU A 344 13.65 -20.16 -11.00
C LEU A 344 14.06 -21.32 -10.11
N ALA A 345 15.29 -21.27 -9.61
CA ALA A 345 15.93 -22.36 -8.87
C ALA A 345 15.68 -22.26 -7.36
N SER A 346 14.44 -22.00 -6.93
CA SER A 346 14.12 -21.72 -5.52
C SER A 346 14.61 -22.82 -4.57
N THR A 347 15.15 -22.41 -3.43
CA THR A 347 15.66 -23.28 -2.37
C THR A 347 15.10 -22.85 -1.01
N THR A 348 15.53 -23.52 0.07
CA THR A 348 15.26 -23.06 1.44
C THR A 348 16.54 -22.45 2.00
N ASP A 349 16.47 -21.26 2.57
CA ASP A 349 17.62 -20.62 3.20
C ASP A 349 17.92 -21.21 4.59
N ALA A 350 19.04 -20.78 5.19
CA ALA A 350 19.47 -21.28 6.50
C ALA A 350 18.52 -20.90 7.66
N GLN A 351 17.56 -20.00 7.43
CA GLN A 351 16.52 -19.63 8.40
C GLN A 351 15.19 -20.35 8.12
N GLY A 352 15.14 -21.24 7.13
CA GLY A 352 13.93 -21.99 6.76
C GLY A 352 12.98 -21.24 5.82
N ALA A 353 13.36 -20.06 5.30
CA ALA A 353 12.53 -19.33 4.36
C ALA A 353 12.68 -19.92 2.94
N SER A 354 11.57 -20.10 2.24
CA SER A 354 11.50 -20.69 0.90
C SER A 354 10.36 -20.09 0.06
N ASP A 355 10.49 -20.08 -1.26
CA ASP A 355 9.35 -19.69 -2.10
C ASP A 355 8.23 -20.72 -1.97
N VAL A 356 7.06 -20.26 -1.57
CA VAL A 356 5.88 -21.10 -1.38
C VAL A 356 5.02 -21.12 -2.63
N PHE A 357 4.68 -19.95 -3.18
CA PHE A 357 3.86 -19.83 -4.37
C PHE A 357 4.34 -18.64 -5.23
N PRO A 358 5.51 -18.76 -5.89
CA PRO A 358 6.14 -17.64 -6.58
C PRO A 358 5.29 -17.18 -7.77
N THR A 359 4.67 -16.00 -7.63
CA THR A 359 3.75 -15.46 -8.65
C THR A 359 4.41 -15.21 -10.00
N VAL A 360 5.73 -14.97 -10.03
CA VAL A 360 6.53 -14.88 -11.25
C VAL A 360 6.47 -16.13 -12.12
N ILE A 361 6.21 -17.32 -11.54
CA ILE A 361 5.96 -18.54 -12.32
C ILE A 361 4.59 -18.46 -13.00
N LEU A 362 3.55 -17.94 -12.33
CA LEU A 362 2.26 -17.68 -12.97
C LEU A 362 2.42 -16.69 -14.13
N GLU A 363 3.20 -15.63 -13.93
CA GLU A 363 3.48 -14.61 -14.95
C GLU A 363 4.20 -15.23 -16.16
N ALA A 364 5.21 -16.08 -15.94
CA ALA A 364 5.90 -16.79 -17.03
C ALA A 364 4.98 -17.74 -17.80
N MET A 365 4.19 -18.55 -17.09
CA MET A 365 3.25 -19.47 -17.71
C MET A 365 2.12 -18.72 -18.43
N ALA A 366 1.64 -17.60 -17.88
CA ALA A 366 0.70 -16.71 -18.54
C ALA A 366 1.30 -16.13 -19.82
N SER A 367 2.59 -15.81 -19.85
CA SER A 367 3.29 -15.38 -21.07
C SER A 367 3.60 -16.52 -22.05
N ALA A 368 3.08 -17.73 -21.82
CA ALA A 368 3.38 -18.95 -22.57
C ALA A 368 4.88 -19.27 -22.65
N CYS A 369 5.66 -18.88 -21.64
CA CYS A 369 7.07 -19.19 -21.51
C CYS A 369 7.23 -20.53 -20.77
N PRO A 370 7.98 -21.51 -21.30
CA PRO A 370 8.20 -22.78 -20.60
C PRO A 370 9.04 -22.57 -19.34
N VAL A 371 8.74 -23.33 -18.29
CA VAL A 371 9.33 -23.14 -16.96
C VAL A 371 10.24 -24.29 -16.57
N VAL A 372 11.42 -23.96 -16.04
CA VAL A 372 12.26 -24.87 -15.23
C VAL A 372 12.30 -24.34 -13.81
N SER A 373 11.89 -25.15 -12.84
CA SER A 373 11.90 -24.75 -11.43
C SER A 373 12.16 -25.93 -10.51
N THR A 374 11.98 -25.76 -9.21
CA THR A 374 12.28 -26.77 -8.20
C THR A 374 11.01 -27.38 -7.61
N ARG A 375 11.09 -28.64 -7.19
CA ARG A 375 10.03 -29.34 -6.45
C ARG A 375 10.04 -28.89 -4.99
N LEU A 376 9.71 -27.62 -4.77
CA LEU A 376 9.71 -26.97 -3.46
C LEU A 376 8.32 -26.42 -3.12
N ALA A 377 7.85 -26.68 -1.90
CA ALA A 377 6.60 -26.15 -1.37
C ALA A 377 5.42 -26.28 -2.36
N GLY A 378 4.77 -25.18 -2.72
CA GLY A 378 3.63 -25.15 -3.65
C GLY A 378 4.00 -24.97 -5.12
N ILE A 379 5.29 -24.94 -5.51
CA ILE A 379 5.71 -24.86 -6.92
C ILE A 379 5.13 -26.02 -7.77
N PRO A 380 5.08 -27.29 -7.28
CA PRO A 380 4.44 -28.39 -8.00
C PRO A 380 2.92 -28.23 -8.20
N GLU A 381 2.25 -27.32 -7.46
CA GLU A 381 0.84 -26.99 -7.71
C GLU A 381 0.70 -26.07 -8.93
N LEU A 382 1.74 -25.31 -9.27
CA LEU A 382 1.80 -24.47 -10.47
C LEU A 382 2.27 -25.26 -11.70
N VAL A 383 3.44 -25.89 -11.59
CA VAL A 383 4.12 -26.54 -12.72
C VAL A 383 3.90 -28.04 -12.65
N VAL A 384 3.27 -28.60 -13.69
CA VAL A 384 3.14 -30.05 -13.86
C VAL A 384 4.35 -30.55 -14.64
N GLU A 385 5.19 -31.33 -13.96
CA GLU A 385 6.40 -31.91 -14.54
C GLU A 385 6.08 -32.75 -15.78
N GLY A 386 6.84 -32.52 -16.86
CA GLY A 386 6.66 -33.25 -18.12
C GLY A 386 5.52 -32.72 -19.01
N GLU A 387 4.68 -31.81 -18.49
CA GLU A 387 3.52 -31.27 -19.20
C GLU A 387 3.64 -29.76 -19.43
N THR A 388 3.85 -28.98 -18.36
CA THR A 388 3.93 -27.52 -18.41
C THR A 388 5.33 -26.98 -18.12
N GLY A 389 6.26 -27.85 -17.74
CA GLY A 389 7.63 -27.50 -17.39
C GLY A 389 8.42 -28.68 -16.81
N THR A 390 9.61 -28.38 -16.31
CA THR A 390 10.50 -29.36 -15.66
C THR A 390 10.75 -28.97 -14.21
N LEU A 391 10.67 -29.93 -13.29
CA LEU A 391 10.90 -29.73 -11.86
C LEU A 391 12.07 -30.56 -11.34
N VAL A 392 13.08 -29.88 -10.80
CA VAL A 392 14.29 -30.52 -10.24
C VAL A 392 14.30 -30.47 -8.71
N ALA A 393 15.19 -31.23 -8.05
CA ALA A 393 15.35 -31.11 -6.62
C ALA A 393 15.97 -29.74 -6.23
N PRO A 394 15.53 -29.09 -5.14
CA PRO A 394 16.15 -27.85 -4.67
C PRO A 394 17.66 -28.04 -4.40
N GLY A 395 18.48 -27.14 -4.92
CA GLY A 395 19.94 -27.18 -4.78
C GLY A 395 20.67 -28.15 -5.73
N ASP A 396 19.95 -28.93 -6.53
CA ASP A 396 20.54 -29.82 -7.53
C ASP A 396 20.85 -29.05 -8.83
N THR A 397 22.01 -28.37 -8.82
CA THR A 397 22.51 -27.61 -9.96
C THR A 397 22.72 -28.48 -11.21
N ALA A 398 23.11 -29.75 -11.05
CA ALA A 398 23.35 -30.64 -12.19
C ALA A 398 22.03 -30.95 -12.91
N ALA A 399 21.00 -31.37 -12.16
CA ALA A 399 19.67 -31.59 -12.72
C ALA A 399 19.07 -30.31 -13.31
N LEU A 400 19.28 -29.15 -12.67
CA LEU A 400 18.86 -27.84 -13.22
C LEU A 400 19.52 -27.58 -14.58
N THR A 401 20.81 -27.87 -14.70
CA THR A 401 21.55 -27.70 -15.96
C THR A 401 21.00 -28.61 -17.05
N ASP A 402 20.80 -29.88 -16.74
CA ASP A 402 20.29 -30.87 -17.70
C ASP A 402 18.87 -30.51 -18.17
N ALA A 403 18.02 -30.01 -17.27
CA ALA A 403 16.68 -29.54 -17.60
C ALA A 403 16.70 -28.29 -18.52
N LEU A 404 17.60 -27.34 -18.25
CA LEU A 404 17.78 -26.17 -19.11
C LEU A 404 18.31 -26.60 -20.47
N GLU A 405 19.34 -27.45 -20.52
CA GLU A 405 19.90 -27.99 -21.76
C GLU A 405 18.82 -28.67 -22.62
N GLN A 406 17.98 -29.51 -22.04
CA GLN A 406 16.89 -30.17 -22.75
C GLN A 406 15.98 -29.14 -23.45
N LEU A 407 15.56 -28.11 -22.72
CA LEU A 407 14.72 -27.07 -23.30
C LEU A 407 15.47 -26.22 -24.30
N LEU A 408 16.77 -25.94 -24.14
CA LEU A 408 17.55 -25.19 -25.13
C LEU A 408 17.68 -25.95 -26.46
N ARG A 409 17.82 -27.28 -26.41
CA ARG A 409 17.91 -28.16 -27.59
C ARG A 409 16.58 -28.38 -28.31
N ASP A 410 15.45 -28.40 -27.59
CA ASP A 410 14.16 -28.80 -28.17
C ASP A 410 13.14 -27.64 -28.22
N SER A 411 13.04 -26.99 -29.39
CA SER A 411 12.10 -25.89 -29.61
C SER A 411 10.63 -26.33 -29.65
N GLN A 412 10.35 -27.60 -30.02
CA GLN A 412 9.00 -28.14 -30.01
C GLN A 412 8.53 -28.38 -28.57
N LEU A 413 9.42 -28.89 -27.72
CA LEU A 413 9.16 -29.08 -26.30
C LEU A 413 8.91 -27.74 -25.60
N ARG A 414 9.74 -26.71 -25.86
CA ARG A 414 9.52 -25.34 -25.37
C ARG A 414 8.13 -24.83 -25.73
N SER A 415 7.76 -24.98 -27.01
CA SER A 415 6.45 -24.54 -27.51
C SER A 415 5.29 -25.31 -26.89
N ARG A 416 5.45 -26.62 -26.67
CA ARG A 416 4.45 -27.48 -26.02
C ARG A 416 4.24 -27.06 -24.57
N TYR A 417 5.33 -26.97 -23.79
CA TYR A 417 5.28 -26.58 -22.38
C TYR A 417 4.73 -25.17 -22.20
N GLY A 418 5.15 -24.21 -23.03
CA GLY A 418 4.64 -22.84 -23.00
C GLY A 418 3.12 -22.77 -23.22
N ARG A 419 2.59 -23.46 -24.24
CA ARG A 419 1.14 -23.52 -24.50
C ARG A 419 0.37 -24.23 -23.39
N ALA A 420 0.88 -25.36 -22.90
CA ALA A 420 0.26 -26.10 -21.82
C ALA A 420 0.24 -25.29 -20.51
N GLY A 421 1.33 -24.57 -20.21
CA GLY A 421 1.42 -23.65 -19.08
C GLY A 421 0.40 -22.53 -19.16
N ARG A 422 0.27 -21.87 -20.32
CA ARG A 422 -0.76 -20.85 -20.55
C ARG A 422 -2.17 -21.39 -20.31
N ALA A 423 -2.50 -22.53 -20.92
CA ALA A 423 -3.81 -23.16 -20.78
C ALA A 423 -4.12 -23.49 -19.31
N ARG A 424 -3.13 -23.97 -18.56
CA ARG A 424 -3.26 -24.22 -17.12
C ARG A 424 -3.58 -22.95 -16.32
N ILE A 425 -2.86 -21.85 -16.57
CA ILE A 425 -3.16 -20.56 -15.91
C ILE A 425 -4.57 -20.10 -16.24
N GLU A 426 -4.98 -20.21 -17.50
CA GLU A 426 -6.32 -19.84 -17.96
C GLU A 426 -7.43 -20.67 -17.31
N GLN A 427 -7.17 -21.93 -17.01
CA GLN A 427 -8.14 -22.83 -16.42
C GLN A 427 -8.24 -22.65 -14.90
N TYR A 428 -7.11 -22.56 -14.20
CA TYR A 428 -7.07 -22.70 -12.74
C TYR A 428 -6.68 -21.43 -11.97
N PHE A 429 -5.95 -20.51 -12.58
CA PHE A 429 -5.32 -19.38 -11.86
C PHE A 429 -5.73 -18.00 -12.38
N ARG A 430 -6.82 -17.91 -13.15
CA ARG A 430 -7.42 -16.61 -13.50
C ARG A 430 -7.94 -15.93 -12.24
N ILE A 431 -7.58 -14.66 -12.03
CA ILE A 431 -7.97 -13.90 -10.82
C ILE A 431 -9.48 -13.90 -10.58
N LYS A 432 -10.29 -13.80 -11.64
CA LYS A 432 -11.76 -13.86 -11.56
C LYS A 432 -12.29 -15.18 -10.95
N ASN A 433 -11.55 -16.28 -11.09
CA ASN A 433 -11.92 -17.58 -10.56
C ASN A 433 -11.36 -17.77 -9.15
N THR A 434 -10.14 -17.30 -8.89
CA THR A 434 -9.46 -17.52 -7.60
C THR A 434 -9.99 -16.61 -6.49
N VAL A 435 -10.53 -15.44 -6.83
CA VAL A 435 -11.17 -14.53 -5.85
C VAL A 435 -12.54 -15.02 -5.39
N GLY A 436 -13.22 -15.88 -6.17
CA GLY A 436 -14.56 -16.39 -5.84
C GLY A 436 -14.63 -17.08 -4.47
N PRO A 437 -13.78 -18.08 -4.18
CA PRO A 437 -13.70 -18.71 -2.87
C PRO A 437 -13.45 -17.72 -1.72
N LEU A 438 -12.67 -16.66 -1.96
CA LEU A 438 -12.41 -15.64 -0.95
C LEU A 438 -13.67 -14.81 -0.65
N VAL A 439 -14.42 -14.43 -1.69
CA VAL A 439 -15.71 -13.74 -1.54
C VAL A 439 -16.70 -14.60 -0.76
N GLU A 440 -16.82 -15.89 -1.07
CA GLU A 440 -17.71 -16.82 -0.33
C GLU A 440 -17.33 -16.92 1.17
N LEU A 441 -16.04 -16.89 1.49
CA LEU A 441 -15.56 -16.86 2.87
C LEU A 441 -15.91 -15.56 3.58
N PHE A 442 -15.78 -14.41 2.91
CA PHE A 442 -16.23 -13.12 3.45
C PHE A 442 -17.73 -13.11 3.74
N GLU A 443 -18.55 -13.57 2.80
CA GLU A 443 -20.01 -13.65 2.97
C GLU A 443 -20.42 -14.58 4.13
N THR A 444 -19.73 -15.71 4.27
CA THR A 444 -19.96 -16.65 5.37
C THR A 444 -19.62 -16.01 6.72
N ALA A 445 -18.46 -15.36 6.83
CA ALA A 445 -18.04 -14.66 8.05
C ALA A 445 -19.00 -13.51 8.43
N SER A 446 -19.55 -12.79 7.44
CA SER A 446 -20.54 -11.74 7.68
C SER A 446 -21.89 -12.31 8.16
N ASN A 447 -22.36 -13.43 7.62
CA ASN A 447 -23.65 -14.01 8.05
C ASN A 447 -23.61 -14.56 9.49
N GLU A 448 -22.44 -14.99 9.96
CA GLU A 448 -22.25 -15.41 11.36
C GLU A 448 -22.18 -14.21 12.32
N SER A 449 -21.60 -13.08 11.90
CA SER A 449 -21.52 -11.86 12.72
C SER A 449 -22.86 -11.09 12.81
N VAL A 450 -23.74 -11.23 11.80
CA VAL A 450 -25.10 -10.65 11.82
C VAL A 450 -25.98 -11.27 12.90
N LYS A 451 -25.71 -12.51 13.36
CA LYS A 451 -26.42 -13.14 14.49
C LYS A 451 -26.05 -12.54 15.86
N SER A 452 -24.97 -11.76 15.97
CA SER A 452 -24.51 -11.15 17.23
C SER A 452 -24.66 -9.62 17.31
N SER A 453 -25.20 -8.96 16.28
CA SER A 453 -25.23 -7.48 16.24
C SER A 453 -26.41 -6.87 15.49
N HIS A 454 -27.64 -7.12 15.94
CA HIS A 454 -28.78 -6.22 15.68
C HIS A 454 -28.69 -4.96 16.54
N GLN A 455 -27.65 -4.15 16.34
CA GLN A 455 -27.57 -2.79 16.89
C GLN A 455 -26.48 -1.94 16.23
N ARG A 456 -26.27 -2.05 14.92
CA ARG A 456 -25.37 -1.13 14.19
C ARG A 456 -25.92 -0.81 12.81
N ARG A 457 -26.98 0.01 12.77
CA ARG A 457 -27.34 0.78 11.56
C ARG A 457 -28.06 2.05 11.98
N ALA A 458 -27.27 3.06 12.28
CA ALA A 458 -27.65 4.47 12.21
C ALA A 458 -26.33 5.24 12.14
N PHE A 459 -25.80 5.43 10.94
CA PHE A 459 -24.89 6.53 10.58
C PHE A 459 -24.62 6.43 9.08
N GLN A 460 -25.65 6.74 8.31
CA GLN A 460 -25.45 7.27 6.98
C GLN A 460 -26.32 8.51 6.84
N ASN A 461 -25.74 9.49 6.14
CA ASN A 461 -26.33 10.72 5.65
C ASN A 461 -26.50 11.83 6.69
N GLU A 462 -25.38 12.32 7.22
CA GLU A 462 -25.24 13.77 7.30
C GLU A 462 -24.74 14.26 5.95
N THR A 463 -25.57 15.08 5.31
CA THR A 463 -25.27 15.84 4.10
C THR A 463 -23.81 16.31 4.07
N ALA A 464 -23.03 15.84 3.10
CA ALA A 464 -21.63 16.24 2.90
C ALA A 464 -21.54 17.76 2.68
N ALA A 465 -21.41 18.51 3.77
CA ALA A 465 -20.95 19.88 3.74
C ALA A 465 -19.56 19.86 3.08
N SER A 466 -19.32 20.80 2.17
CA SER A 466 -18.01 20.93 1.54
C SER A 466 -16.96 21.27 2.59
N GLY A 467 -15.91 20.46 2.67
CA GLY A 467 -14.86 20.61 3.67
C GLY A 467 -14.00 21.85 3.43
N ILE A 468 -13.50 22.43 4.51
CA ILE A 468 -12.48 23.48 4.49
C ILE A 468 -11.15 22.86 4.87
N ALA A 469 -10.23 22.73 3.92
CA ALA A 469 -8.91 22.19 4.21
C ALA A 469 -8.02 23.25 4.86
N TYR A 470 -7.48 22.96 6.04
CA TYR A 470 -6.41 23.76 6.64
C TYR A 470 -5.08 23.13 6.24
N LEU A 471 -4.32 23.80 5.39
CA LEU A 471 -3.04 23.30 4.91
C LEU A 471 -1.91 23.81 5.81
N ILE A 472 -1.49 22.96 6.73
CA ILE A 472 -0.47 23.22 7.75
C ILE A 472 0.87 22.69 7.24
N ASP A 473 1.76 23.59 6.83
CA ASP A 473 3.03 23.19 6.21
C ASP A 473 3.93 22.37 7.15
N CYS A 474 3.99 22.73 8.43
CA CYS A 474 4.66 21.95 9.46
C CYS A 474 3.89 22.07 10.78
N TRP A 475 3.95 21.03 11.63
CA TRP A 475 3.32 21.05 12.94
C TRP A 475 4.19 20.31 13.98
N PRO A 476 4.37 20.85 15.20
CA PRO A 476 3.95 22.18 15.66
C PRO A 476 4.72 23.30 14.95
N ASP A 477 4.01 24.37 14.57
CA ASP A 477 4.61 25.56 13.98
C ASP A 477 4.85 26.63 15.05
N LYS A 478 6.12 27.05 15.22
CA LYS A 478 6.49 28.08 16.19
C LYS A 478 6.10 29.49 15.75
N GLU A 479 5.98 29.71 14.44
CA GLU A 479 5.59 31.00 13.87
C GLU A 479 4.07 31.22 13.92
N LEU A 480 3.29 30.17 14.23
CA LEU A 480 1.83 30.22 14.41
C LEU A 480 1.39 29.73 15.81
N PRO A 481 1.72 30.46 16.89
CA PRO A 481 1.54 30.00 18.27
C PRO A 481 0.09 29.85 18.74
N VAL A 482 -0.89 30.17 17.88
CA VAL A 482 -2.34 30.15 18.17
C VAL A 482 -3.12 29.18 17.30
N LEU A 483 -2.45 28.42 16.42
CA LEU A 483 -3.10 27.45 15.53
C LEU A 483 -3.94 26.44 16.32
N GLU A 484 -3.44 25.92 17.43
CA GLU A 484 -4.20 24.98 18.28
C GLU A 484 -5.52 25.58 18.79
N ARG A 485 -5.48 26.85 19.22
CA ARG A 485 -6.68 27.55 19.71
C ARG A 485 -7.67 27.80 18.59
N GLU A 486 -7.17 28.18 17.41
CA GLU A 486 -8.01 28.40 16.24
C GLU A 486 -8.76 27.12 15.83
N LEU A 487 -8.05 26.01 15.69
CA LEU A 487 -8.66 24.73 15.34
C LEU A 487 -9.73 24.33 16.38
N GLU A 488 -9.47 24.54 17.67
CA GLU A 488 -10.44 24.26 18.73
C GLU A 488 -11.68 25.18 18.67
N GLU A 489 -11.50 26.49 18.42
CA GLU A 489 -12.63 27.43 18.31
C GLU A 489 -13.49 27.17 17.08
N MET A 490 -12.89 26.71 15.98
CA MET A 490 -13.61 26.30 14.78
C MET A 490 -14.38 25.00 14.98
N LYS A 491 -13.74 24.02 15.64
CA LYS A 491 -14.40 22.77 16.05
C LYS A 491 -15.59 23.04 16.97
N ARG A 492 -15.44 23.91 17.97
CA ARG A 492 -16.53 24.33 18.88
C ARG A 492 -17.72 24.96 18.16
N ARG A 493 -17.48 25.58 17.00
CA ARG A 493 -18.50 26.23 16.17
C ARG A 493 -19.04 25.34 15.04
N ASN A 494 -18.65 24.07 15.01
CA ASN A 494 -19.02 23.13 13.95
C ASN A 494 -18.67 23.63 12.53
N VAL A 495 -17.54 24.35 12.39
CA VAL A 495 -17.01 24.67 11.06
C VAL A 495 -16.39 23.39 10.49
N PRO A 496 -16.73 22.97 9.25
CA PRO A 496 -16.30 21.68 8.69
C PRO A 496 -14.85 21.71 8.21
N ILE A 497 -13.91 21.89 9.14
CA ILE A 497 -12.48 21.97 8.85
C ILE A 497 -11.83 20.59 8.89
N VAL A 498 -10.91 20.37 7.94
CA VAL A 498 -10.01 19.22 7.92
C VAL A 498 -8.57 19.74 7.96
N PRO A 499 -7.88 19.68 9.10
CA PRO A 499 -6.51 20.16 9.23
C PRO A 499 -5.50 19.12 8.75
N PHE A 500 -4.84 19.42 7.63
CA PHE A 500 -3.80 18.59 7.02
C PHE A 500 -2.41 19.09 7.40
N VAL A 501 -1.61 18.23 8.02
CA VAL A 501 -0.22 18.48 8.38
C VAL A 501 0.70 17.89 7.31
N CYS A 502 1.44 18.73 6.60
CA CYS A 502 2.39 18.28 5.59
C CYS A 502 3.67 17.69 6.19
N GLU A 503 4.14 18.22 7.33
CA GLU A 503 5.35 17.77 8.00
C GLU A 503 5.20 17.80 9.53
N LEU A 504 5.59 16.70 10.20
CA LEU A 504 5.63 16.63 11.66
C LEU A 504 7.03 16.97 12.18
N VAL A 505 7.11 17.95 13.09
CA VAL A 505 8.35 18.33 13.78
C VAL A 505 8.48 17.52 15.07
N SER A 506 9.13 16.35 14.97
CA SER A 506 9.19 15.32 16.04
C SER A 506 10.03 15.69 17.27
N ALA A 507 10.91 16.69 17.18
CA ALA A 507 11.81 17.07 18.28
C ALA A 507 11.17 17.95 19.38
N VAL A 508 9.86 18.22 19.31
CA VAL A 508 9.17 19.15 20.21
C VAL A 508 8.30 18.39 21.22
N GLN A 509 8.41 18.75 22.50
CA GLN A 509 7.49 18.24 23.53
C GLN A 509 6.08 18.85 23.33
N PHE A 510 5.08 18.01 23.13
CA PHE A 510 3.69 18.47 22.94
C PHE A 510 3.11 19.05 24.23
N LYS A 511 2.57 20.27 24.12
CA LYS A 511 1.79 20.91 25.18
C LYS A 511 0.39 20.29 25.25
N ARG A 512 -0.31 20.49 26.38
CA ARG A 512 -1.68 19.97 26.57
C ARG A 512 -2.65 20.35 25.45
N ALA A 513 -2.59 21.58 24.94
CA ALA A 513 -3.43 22.02 23.82
C ALA A 513 -3.13 21.25 22.52
N MET A 514 -1.84 20.99 22.25
CA MET A 514 -1.41 20.19 21.09
C MET A 514 -1.88 18.73 21.21
N GLU A 515 -1.77 18.14 22.40
CA GLU A 515 -2.25 16.77 22.66
C GLU A 515 -3.78 16.62 22.49
N GLN A 516 -4.54 17.71 22.72
CA GLN A 516 -5.99 17.70 22.54
C GLN A 516 -6.39 17.73 21.07
N ILE A 517 -5.68 18.49 20.23
CA ILE A 517 -6.00 18.61 18.81
C ILE A 517 -5.37 17.51 17.94
N ALA A 518 -4.25 16.90 18.37
CA ALA A 518 -3.50 15.93 17.55
C ALA A 518 -4.34 14.79 16.96
N PRO A 519 -5.34 14.21 17.66
CA PRO A 519 -6.20 13.17 17.08
C PRO A 519 -7.14 13.65 15.96
N SER A 520 -7.30 14.96 15.79
CA SER A 520 -8.10 15.56 14.71
C SER A 520 -7.29 15.98 13.49
N LEU A 521 -5.95 15.88 13.57
CA LEU A 521 -5.04 16.21 12.47
C LEU A 521 -4.93 15.04 11.49
N GLU A 522 -4.99 15.35 10.20
CA GLU A 522 -4.70 14.43 9.10
C GLU A 522 -3.24 14.65 8.68
N PHE A 523 -2.42 13.60 8.65
CA PHE A 523 -1.00 13.71 8.30
C PHE A 523 -0.79 13.33 6.84
N LEU A 524 -0.03 14.16 6.12
CA LEU A 524 0.37 13.85 4.77
C LEU A 524 1.27 12.62 4.74
N ALA A 525 1.25 11.91 3.62
CA ALA A 525 2.00 10.69 3.45
C ALA A 525 3.52 10.91 3.46
N ASP A 526 4.24 9.83 3.77
CA ASP A 526 5.71 9.76 3.78
C ASP A 526 6.36 10.22 2.46
N PRO A 527 7.60 10.77 2.48
CA PRO A 527 8.31 11.19 1.28
C PRO A 527 8.37 10.17 0.14
N MET A 528 8.45 8.87 0.44
CA MET A 528 8.44 7.82 -0.58
C MET A 528 7.09 7.69 -1.28
N VAL A 529 5.98 8.00 -0.60
CA VAL A 529 4.65 8.08 -1.19
C VAL A 529 4.56 9.32 -2.07
N LEU A 530 5.00 10.48 -1.58
CA LEU A 530 4.98 11.73 -2.33
C LEU A 530 5.79 11.65 -3.64
N GLU A 531 6.98 11.05 -3.57
CA GLU A 531 7.81 10.81 -4.75
C GLU A 531 7.18 9.79 -5.70
N ALA A 532 6.46 8.79 -5.19
CA ALA A 532 5.72 7.85 -6.03
C ALA A 532 4.57 8.53 -6.79
N GLU A 533 3.79 9.37 -6.12
CA GLU A 533 2.71 10.15 -6.74
C GLU A 533 3.23 11.11 -7.81
N TRP A 534 4.37 11.76 -7.55
CA TRP A 534 5.05 12.60 -8.53
C TRP A 534 5.40 11.83 -9.81
N ARG A 535 6.02 10.66 -9.67
CA ARG A 535 6.43 9.81 -10.79
C ARG A 535 5.24 9.21 -11.53
N ALA A 536 4.15 8.90 -10.83
CA ALA A 536 2.93 8.35 -11.42
C ALA A 536 2.17 9.36 -12.29
N ASN A 537 2.45 10.66 -12.14
CA ASN A 537 1.72 11.74 -12.82
C ASN A 537 2.65 12.67 -13.64
N PRO A 538 3.41 12.14 -14.63
CA PRO A 538 4.41 12.91 -15.36
C PRO A 538 3.82 14.10 -16.13
N VAL A 539 2.60 13.96 -16.66
CA VAL A 539 1.90 15.03 -17.39
C VAL A 539 1.55 16.20 -16.46
N LEU A 540 1.05 15.92 -15.25
CA LEU A 540 0.72 16.97 -14.28
C LEU A 540 1.99 17.62 -13.73
N ALA A 541 3.03 16.82 -13.44
CA ALA A 541 4.33 17.32 -13.01
C ALA A 541 4.94 18.27 -14.05
N GLN A 542 4.96 17.86 -15.32
CA GLN A 542 5.46 18.68 -16.42
C GLN A 542 4.65 19.98 -16.57
N ARG A 543 3.31 19.90 -16.47
CA ARG A 543 2.44 21.09 -16.51
C ARG A 543 2.79 22.08 -15.40
N LEU A 544 2.92 21.62 -14.15
CA LEU A 544 3.28 22.48 -13.02
C LEU A 544 4.64 23.17 -13.25
N GLU A 545 5.63 22.43 -13.76
CA GLU A 545 6.95 22.99 -14.08
C GLU A 545 6.92 24.02 -15.22
N GLN A 546 6.16 23.76 -16.28
CA GLN A 546 5.96 24.70 -17.38
C GLN A 546 5.27 25.99 -16.90
N GLU A 547 4.23 25.87 -16.08
CA GLU A 547 3.53 27.03 -15.49
C GLU A 547 4.50 27.86 -14.65
N ARG A 548 5.37 27.24 -13.85
CA ARG A 548 6.41 27.96 -13.09
C ARG A 548 7.39 28.67 -14.02
N ALA A 549 7.80 28.03 -15.11
CA ALA A 549 8.77 28.60 -16.06
C ALA A 549 8.24 29.87 -16.74
N GLN A 550 6.92 29.98 -16.90
CA GLN A 550 6.24 31.14 -17.50
C GLN A 550 6.03 32.32 -16.54
N GLN A 551 6.23 32.14 -15.24
CA GLN A 551 6.10 33.23 -14.26
C GLN A 551 7.26 34.22 -14.35
N SER A 552 6.96 35.52 -14.30
CA SER A 552 7.94 36.61 -14.30
C SER A 552 8.85 36.57 -13.07
N SER A 553 8.28 36.27 -11.91
CA SER A 553 8.98 35.96 -10.67
C SER A 553 8.71 34.51 -10.31
N ARG A 554 9.78 33.71 -10.11
CA ARG A 554 9.66 32.26 -9.93
C ARG A 554 9.84 31.87 -8.47
N VAL A 555 8.95 31.02 -7.97
CA VAL A 555 9.14 30.38 -6.65
C VAL A 555 10.47 29.61 -6.66
N PRO A 556 11.31 29.73 -5.60
CA PRO A 556 12.57 28.98 -5.51
C PRO A 556 12.37 27.49 -5.76
N SER A 557 13.26 26.88 -6.55
CA SER A 557 13.06 25.51 -7.06
C SER A 557 12.84 24.48 -5.94
N ALA A 558 13.55 24.61 -4.81
CA ALA A 558 13.39 23.71 -3.66
C ALA A 558 11.98 23.80 -3.03
N ILE A 559 11.47 25.02 -2.82
CA ILE A 559 10.13 25.26 -2.28
C ILE A 559 9.09 24.74 -3.28
N PHE A 560 9.24 25.09 -4.55
CA PHE A 560 8.33 24.68 -5.61
C PHE A 560 8.21 23.15 -5.70
N LEU A 561 9.34 22.44 -5.81
CA LEU A 561 9.35 20.98 -5.98
C LEU A 561 8.75 20.24 -4.77
N ARG A 562 8.91 20.79 -3.56
CA ARG A 562 8.28 20.26 -2.34
C ARG A 562 6.76 20.49 -2.37
N GLN A 563 6.33 21.73 -2.61
CA GLN A 563 4.91 22.09 -2.60
C GLN A 563 4.14 21.45 -3.76
N ALA A 564 4.78 21.25 -4.92
CA ALA A 564 4.19 20.57 -6.06
C ALA A 564 3.94 19.08 -5.79
N ARG A 565 4.86 18.39 -5.08
CA ARG A 565 4.63 17.02 -4.60
C ARG A 565 3.47 16.94 -3.61
N PHE A 566 3.35 17.91 -2.70
CA PHE A 566 2.21 17.98 -1.79
C PHE A 566 0.90 18.19 -2.56
N ALA A 567 0.87 19.12 -3.52
CA ALA A 567 -0.31 19.40 -4.33
C ALA A 567 -0.79 18.16 -5.10
N LEU A 568 0.12 17.36 -5.68
CA LEU A 568 -0.26 16.11 -6.34
C LEU A 568 -0.83 15.08 -5.36
N ALA A 569 -0.23 14.93 -4.17
CA ALA A 569 -0.76 14.02 -3.15
C ALA A 569 -2.15 14.46 -2.61
N PHE A 570 -2.35 15.77 -2.42
CA PHE A 570 -3.64 16.32 -2.00
C PHE A 570 -4.72 16.26 -3.09
N HIS A 571 -4.34 16.20 -4.37
CA HIS A 571 -5.27 16.19 -5.50
C HIS A 571 -6.35 15.10 -5.35
N LYS A 572 -5.95 13.89 -4.93
CA LYS A 572 -6.87 12.77 -4.68
C LYS A 572 -7.64 12.96 -3.36
N LEU A 573 -6.94 13.28 -2.27
CA LEU A 573 -7.52 13.44 -0.93
C LEU A 573 -8.60 14.53 -0.86
N PHE A 574 -8.41 15.66 -1.55
CA PHE A 574 -9.35 16.78 -1.50
C PHE A 574 -10.65 16.47 -2.24
N ARG A 575 -10.59 15.66 -3.31
CA ARG A 575 -11.79 15.17 -4.00
C ARG A 575 -12.60 14.23 -3.10
N GLU A 576 -11.93 13.31 -2.41
CA GLU A 576 -12.57 12.37 -1.49
C GLU A 576 -13.25 13.07 -0.31
N LYS A 577 -12.60 14.09 0.25
CA LYS A 577 -13.13 14.88 1.38
C LYS A 577 -14.08 16.01 0.95
N ASN A 578 -14.44 16.08 -0.33
CA ASN A 578 -15.30 17.13 -0.91
C ASN A 578 -14.88 18.55 -0.50
N VAL A 579 -13.57 18.82 -0.53
CA VAL A 579 -13.01 20.12 -0.15
C VAL A 579 -13.40 21.15 -1.21
N SER A 580 -13.96 22.28 -0.79
CA SER A 580 -14.26 23.42 -1.69
C SER A 580 -13.39 24.65 -1.43
N HIS A 581 -12.76 24.72 -0.26
CA HIS A 581 -11.91 25.83 0.16
C HIS A 581 -10.64 25.34 0.84
N VAL A 582 -9.53 26.02 0.57
CA VAL A 582 -8.24 25.76 1.21
C VAL A 582 -7.78 27.01 1.95
N HIS A 583 -7.52 26.87 3.24
CA HIS A 583 -6.82 27.86 4.04
C HIS A 583 -5.35 27.47 4.19
N ALA A 584 -4.44 28.18 3.51
CA ALA A 584 -3.01 28.00 3.67
C ALA A 584 -2.54 28.69 4.96
N THR A 585 -1.84 27.99 5.85
CA THR A 585 -1.43 28.60 7.12
C THR A 585 -0.08 29.31 7.05
N SER A 586 0.63 29.25 5.93
CA SER A 586 1.92 29.91 5.71
C SER A 586 2.15 30.30 4.25
N SER A 587 3.19 31.09 3.99
CA SER A 587 3.62 31.46 2.63
C SER A 587 4.02 30.23 1.81
N ARG A 588 4.65 29.22 2.42
CA ARG A 588 4.99 27.95 1.78
C ARG A 588 3.74 27.13 1.46
N ALA A 589 2.80 26.99 2.41
CA ALA A 589 1.52 26.33 2.17
C ALA A 589 0.70 27.04 1.07
N LEU A 590 0.80 28.36 0.96
CA LEU A 590 0.10 29.14 -0.07
C LEU A 590 0.52 28.71 -1.48
N VAL A 591 1.80 28.40 -1.71
CA VAL A 591 2.26 27.88 -3.02
C VAL A 591 1.51 26.59 -3.39
N CYS A 592 1.40 25.64 -2.45
CA CYS A 592 0.65 24.39 -2.68
C CYS A 592 -0.85 24.65 -2.85
N ALA A 593 -1.44 25.55 -2.05
CA ALA A 593 -2.86 25.89 -2.16
C ALA A 593 -3.21 26.52 -3.53
N LEU A 594 -2.34 27.35 -4.11
CA LEU A 594 -2.54 27.91 -5.44
C LEU A 594 -2.39 26.88 -6.56
N MET A 595 -1.47 25.92 -6.42
CA MET A 595 -1.41 24.77 -7.34
C MET A 595 -2.71 23.96 -7.28
N LEU A 596 -3.21 23.68 -6.08
CA LEU A 596 -4.48 22.97 -5.89
C LEU A 596 -5.67 23.75 -6.43
N LYS A 597 -5.71 25.08 -6.27
CA LYS A 597 -6.72 25.95 -6.89
C LYS A 597 -6.77 25.75 -8.40
N LYS A 598 -5.62 25.71 -9.07
CA LYS A 598 -5.57 25.50 -10.53
C LYS A 598 -5.96 24.09 -10.95
N LEU A 599 -5.55 23.08 -10.16
CA LEU A 599 -5.84 21.67 -10.44
C LEU A 599 -7.29 21.27 -10.15
N LEU A 600 -7.94 21.90 -9.18
CA LEU A 600 -9.24 21.49 -8.65
C LEU A 600 -10.33 22.58 -8.71
N GLY A 601 -9.99 23.83 -9.04
CA GLY A 601 -10.94 24.94 -9.08
C GLY A 601 -11.42 25.41 -7.70
N LEU A 602 -10.56 25.33 -6.67
CA LEU A 602 -10.91 25.64 -5.29
C LEU A 602 -10.74 27.13 -4.97
N THR A 603 -11.47 27.64 -3.97
CA THR A 603 -11.16 28.96 -3.39
C THR A 603 -10.01 28.83 -2.39
N VAL A 604 -9.17 29.87 -2.28
CA VAL A 604 -7.99 29.87 -1.41
C VAL A 604 -8.00 31.10 -0.51
N SER A 605 -7.76 30.90 0.78
CA SER A 605 -7.40 31.96 1.73
C SER A 605 -6.04 31.63 2.36
N ALA A 606 -5.38 32.62 2.96
CA ALA A 606 -4.05 32.39 3.53
C ALA A 606 -3.80 33.17 4.82
N THR A 607 -3.03 32.57 5.73
CA THR A 607 -2.36 33.24 6.85
C THR A 607 -0.87 33.31 6.52
N ILE A 608 -0.30 34.51 6.51
CA ILE A 608 1.13 34.72 6.19
C ILE A 608 1.90 35.11 7.45
N GLU A 609 2.90 34.29 7.75
CA GLU A 609 3.83 34.46 8.85
C GLU A 609 4.64 35.77 8.76
N PRO A 610 5.18 36.28 9.87
CA PRO A 610 5.94 37.53 9.88
C PRO A 610 7.18 37.50 8.99
N ARG A 611 7.82 36.33 8.88
CA ARG A 611 9.05 36.09 8.11
C ARG A 611 8.79 35.07 7.01
N SER A 612 8.19 35.54 5.92
CA SER A 612 7.98 34.74 4.71
C SER A 612 9.31 34.30 4.09
N GLU A 613 9.44 33.02 3.77
CA GLU A 613 10.54 32.49 2.95
C GLU A 613 10.41 32.86 1.48
N LEU A 614 9.20 33.22 1.03
CA LEU A 614 8.97 33.75 -0.30
C LEU A 614 9.37 35.23 -0.40
N PRO A 615 10.01 35.64 -1.50
CA PRO A 615 10.20 37.04 -1.85
C PRO A 615 8.90 37.85 -1.80
N ARG A 616 8.98 39.10 -1.37
CA ARG A 616 7.80 39.95 -1.12
C ARG A 616 6.86 40.08 -2.32
N GLU A 617 7.42 40.26 -3.52
CA GLU A 617 6.65 40.37 -4.77
C GLU A 617 5.86 39.07 -5.06
N LEU A 618 6.48 37.91 -4.83
CA LEU A 618 5.83 36.62 -4.97
C LEU A 618 4.69 36.45 -3.97
N THR A 619 4.91 36.82 -2.72
CA THR A 619 3.85 36.78 -1.69
C THR A 619 2.68 37.67 -2.08
N GLN A 620 2.92 38.88 -2.59
CA GLN A 620 1.86 39.80 -3.03
C GLN A 620 1.05 39.21 -4.19
N ASN A 621 1.72 38.73 -5.24
CA ASN A 621 1.06 38.14 -6.40
C ASN A 621 0.24 36.90 -5.99
N ALA A 622 0.79 36.06 -5.10
CA ALA A 622 0.10 34.89 -4.58
C ALA A 622 -1.13 35.24 -3.74
N LEU A 623 -1.06 36.30 -2.92
CA LEU A 623 -2.19 36.77 -2.13
C LEU A 623 -3.29 37.41 -2.98
N ALA A 624 -2.96 38.03 -4.11
CA ALA A 624 -3.96 38.56 -5.06
C ALA A 624 -4.84 37.45 -5.66
N GLU A 625 -4.36 36.20 -5.68
CA GLU A 625 -5.15 35.05 -6.09
C GLU A 625 -6.06 34.49 -4.98
N CYS A 626 -5.95 34.99 -3.75
CA CYS A 626 -6.73 34.54 -2.60
C CYS A 626 -8.01 35.37 -2.41
N VAL A 627 -9.06 34.75 -1.87
CA VAL A 627 -10.33 35.45 -1.55
C VAL A 627 -10.26 36.27 -0.26
N GLY A 628 -9.21 36.08 0.54
CA GLY A 628 -8.96 36.80 1.78
C GLY A 628 -8.00 36.05 2.70
N GLY A 629 -7.86 36.49 3.94
CA GLY A 629 -7.01 35.83 4.90
C GLY A 629 -6.47 36.72 6.02
N ARG A 630 -5.31 36.36 6.55
CA ARG A 630 -4.60 37.07 7.61
C ARG A 630 -3.16 37.35 7.22
N VAL A 631 -2.67 38.53 7.57
CA VAL A 631 -1.26 38.90 7.38
C VAL A 631 -0.71 39.50 8.67
N SER A 632 0.50 39.10 9.07
CA SER A 632 1.17 39.72 10.22
C SER A 632 1.84 41.07 9.88
N ASN A 633 1.97 41.45 8.61
CA ASN A 633 2.68 42.66 8.20
C ASN A 633 1.72 43.76 7.70
N ARG A 634 1.73 44.92 8.37
CA ARG A 634 0.86 46.07 8.02
C ARG A 634 1.15 46.66 6.63
N LYS A 635 2.41 46.71 6.20
CA LYS A 635 2.77 47.18 4.84
C LYS A 635 2.26 46.23 3.77
N LEU A 636 2.17 44.94 4.07
CA LEU A 636 1.58 43.96 3.18
C LEU A 636 0.05 44.15 3.12
N LEU A 637 -0.60 44.33 4.28
CA LEU A 637 -2.05 44.57 4.36
C LEU A 637 -2.52 45.77 3.53
N GLU A 638 -1.80 46.90 3.59
CA GLU A 638 -2.10 48.11 2.81
C GLU A 638 -2.10 47.87 1.29
N GLN A 639 -1.44 46.80 0.83
CA GLN A 639 -1.24 46.48 -0.58
C GLN A 639 -2.19 45.39 -1.10
N VAL A 640 -2.64 44.45 -0.26
CA VAL A 640 -3.60 43.38 -0.66
C VAL A 640 -5.08 43.76 -0.48
N GLY A 641 -5.39 44.84 0.23
CA GLY A 641 -6.75 45.39 0.32
C GLY A 641 -7.63 44.80 1.44
N GLY A 642 -8.93 45.10 1.40
CA GLY A 642 -9.86 44.96 2.54
C GLY A 642 -10.34 43.54 2.89
N SER A 643 -10.04 42.53 2.07
CA SER A 643 -10.40 41.12 2.35
C SER A 643 -9.41 40.41 3.29
N PHE A 644 -8.32 41.08 3.67
CA PHE A 644 -7.31 40.59 4.59
C PHE A 644 -7.37 41.28 5.95
N LEU A 645 -7.05 40.53 7.00
CA LEU A 645 -7.04 41.00 8.39
C LEU A 645 -5.61 41.08 8.94
N LEU A 646 -5.33 42.06 9.79
CA LEU A 646 -4.04 42.16 10.50
C LEU A 646 -3.99 41.20 11.70
N ASP A 647 -3.06 40.25 11.72
CA ASP A 647 -2.85 39.34 12.85
C ASP A 647 -1.84 39.92 13.86
N LYS A 648 -2.31 40.34 15.04
CA LYS A 648 -1.46 40.90 16.11
C LYS A 648 -0.77 39.86 17.00
N THR A 649 -1.06 38.56 16.85
CA THR A 649 -0.59 37.55 17.81
C THR A 649 0.89 37.22 17.75
N THR A 650 1.53 37.52 16.62
CA THR A 650 2.96 37.32 16.39
C THR A 650 3.83 38.43 16.98
N PHE A 651 3.24 39.55 17.44
CA PHE A 651 3.94 40.73 17.97
C PHE A 651 4.33 40.67 19.45
N ARG A 652 4.25 39.51 20.11
CA ARG A 652 4.39 39.35 21.57
C ARG A 652 5.78 39.67 22.16
N SER A 653 6.75 40.12 21.36
CA SER A 653 8.03 40.70 21.84
C SER A 653 8.00 42.21 22.07
N ALA A 654 6.93 42.93 21.70
CA ALA A 654 6.80 44.36 21.92
C ALA A 654 6.12 44.70 23.27
N PRO A 655 6.58 45.71 24.03
CA PRO A 655 5.99 46.08 25.31
C PRO A 655 4.51 46.46 25.16
N ARG A 656 3.62 45.88 25.99
CA ARG A 656 2.17 46.16 26.00
C ARG A 656 1.81 47.66 26.02
N LYS A 657 2.67 48.52 26.59
CA LYS A 657 2.48 49.98 26.62
C LYS A 657 2.61 50.66 25.25
N ALA A 658 3.36 50.10 24.31
CA ALA A 658 3.47 50.62 22.95
C ALA A 658 2.26 50.25 22.06
N LEU A 659 1.52 49.21 22.43
CA LEU A 659 0.33 48.72 21.71
C LEU A 659 -0.96 49.46 22.12
N ALA A 660 -0.96 50.17 23.26
CA ALA A 660 -2.13 50.89 23.77
C ALA A 660 -2.37 52.26 23.12
N MET A 661 -1.40 52.81 22.38
CA MET A 661 -1.52 54.14 21.74
C MET A 661 -2.02 54.09 20.28
N VAL A 662 -2.41 52.92 19.77
CA VAL A 662 -2.84 52.77 18.37
C VAL A 662 -4.07 51.87 18.29
N ASP A 663 -5.24 52.44 18.56
CA ASP A 663 -6.50 51.77 18.27
C ASP A 663 -7.54 52.75 17.70
N GLN A 664 -7.85 52.55 16.41
CA GLN A 664 -9.15 52.89 15.80
C GLN A 664 -9.30 52.42 14.33
N LYS A 665 -8.32 51.71 13.75
CA LYS A 665 -8.50 51.05 12.44
C LYS A 665 -8.04 49.60 12.49
N ILE A 666 -9.02 48.69 12.54
CA ILE A 666 -8.99 47.26 12.17
C ILE A 666 -7.71 46.53 12.60
N GLY A 667 -7.65 46.08 13.85
CA GLY A 667 -6.58 45.20 14.33
C GLY A 667 -7.14 44.01 15.09
N VAL A 668 -6.86 42.78 14.63
CA VAL A 668 -7.39 41.56 15.24
C VAL A 668 -6.41 41.00 16.28
N ASP A 669 -6.86 40.87 17.53
CA ASP A 669 -6.18 40.10 18.58
C ASP A 669 -6.87 38.74 18.77
N LEU A 670 -6.23 37.67 18.31
CA LEU A 670 -6.77 36.29 18.40
C LEU A 670 -6.81 35.77 19.85
N THR A 671 -6.35 36.57 20.82
CA THR A 671 -6.25 36.14 22.21
C THR A 671 -7.47 36.54 23.05
N THR A 672 -8.30 37.49 22.58
CA THR A 672 -9.24 38.23 23.45
C THR A 672 -10.68 38.43 22.96
N GLY A 673 -11.15 37.86 21.84
CA GLY A 673 -12.54 38.13 21.37
C GLY A 673 -13.35 36.92 20.89
N ALA A 674 -14.50 36.63 21.53
CA ALA A 674 -15.50 35.69 21.01
C ALA A 674 -16.09 36.16 19.67
N ARG A 675 -16.23 37.48 19.49
CA ARG A 675 -16.71 38.13 18.27
C ARG A 675 -15.81 37.84 17.06
N PHE A 676 -14.49 37.92 17.23
CA PHE A 676 -13.54 37.61 16.16
C PHE A 676 -13.72 36.17 15.64
N TRP A 677 -13.77 35.18 16.54
CA TRP A 677 -13.90 33.78 16.13
C TRP A 677 -15.23 33.49 15.42
N ASN A 678 -16.28 34.28 15.69
CA ASN A 678 -17.53 34.21 14.93
C ASN A 678 -17.35 34.80 13.53
N GLU A 679 -16.78 36.00 13.41
CA GLU A 679 -16.51 36.66 12.12
C GLU A 679 -15.58 35.80 11.24
N TRP A 680 -14.55 35.19 11.83
CA TRP A 680 -13.64 34.29 11.12
C TRP A 680 -14.33 33.02 10.62
N ALA A 681 -15.16 32.39 11.45
CA ALA A 681 -15.94 31.23 11.06
C ALA A 681 -16.91 31.56 9.91
N GLU A 682 -17.57 32.72 9.97
CA GLU A 682 -18.45 33.21 8.90
C GLU A 682 -17.70 33.45 7.59
N LEU A 683 -16.51 34.05 7.63
CA LEU A 683 -15.66 34.26 6.46
C LEU A 683 -15.29 32.93 5.80
N LEU A 684 -14.78 31.96 6.57
CA LEU A 684 -14.43 30.62 6.07
C LEU A 684 -15.62 29.91 5.44
N LEU A 685 -16.79 29.96 6.08
CA LEU A 685 -18.03 29.39 5.54
C LEU A 685 -18.53 30.12 4.29
N SER A 686 -18.32 31.43 4.21
CA SER A 686 -18.68 32.20 3.01
C SER A 686 -17.81 31.80 1.83
N TRP A 687 -16.49 31.71 2.03
CA TRP A 687 -15.52 31.37 0.99
C TRP A 687 -15.68 29.93 0.48
N SER A 688 -16.10 29.00 1.34
CA SER A 688 -16.39 27.62 0.95
C SER A 688 -17.68 27.45 0.13
N ARG A 689 -18.60 28.42 0.21
CA ARG A 689 -19.85 28.45 -0.57
C ARG A 689 -19.72 29.17 -1.91
N SER A 690 -18.75 30.07 -2.06
CA SER A 690 -18.60 30.92 -3.26
C SER A 690 -18.45 30.14 -4.57
N ASP A 691 -17.90 28.92 -4.55
CA ASP A 691 -17.75 28.08 -5.74
C ASP A 691 -19.05 27.36 -6.18
N ARG A 692 -20.12 27.39 -5.36
CA ARG A 692 -21.43 26.82 -5.75
C ARG A 692 -22.25 27.77 -6.64
N LYS A 693 -22.08 29.08 -6.49
CA LYS A 693 -22.83 30.06 -7.30
C LYS A 693 -22.36 30.15 -8.75
N SER A 694 -21.12 29.78 -9.05
CA SER A 694 -20.57 29.72 -10.42
C SER A 694 -20.99 28.46 -11.19
N LYS A 695 -21.37 27.37 -10.50
CA LYS A 695 -21.77 26.08 -11.11
C LYS A 695 -23.29 25.84 -11.16
N ALA A 696 -24.09 26.69 -10.52
CA ALA A 696 -25.54 26.53 -10.41
C ALA A 696 -26.32 27.69 -11.05
N CYS A 697 -26.18 27.89 -12.37
CA CYS A 697 -27.26 28.39 -13.21
C CYS A 697 -27.01 28.01 -14.69
N PRO A 698 -27.99 27.47 -15.43
CA PRO A 698 -27.80 26.82 -16.72
C PRO A 698 -28.10 27.75 -17.91
N GLU A 699 -27.31 27.66 -18.97
CA GLU A 699 -27.68 28.25 -20.26
C GLU A 699 -28.82 27.43 -20.89
N ARG A 700 -30.05 27.86 -20.62
CA ARG A 700 -31.04 28.10 -21.69
C ARG A 700 -30.80 29.52 -22.19
N ALA A 701 -30.09 29.68 -23.30
CA ALA A 701 -30.25 30.81 -24.24
C ALA A 701 -29.40 30.55 -25.50
N ASN A 702 -30.11 30.43 -26.63
CA ASN A 702 -29.68 30.29 -28.03
C ASN A 702 -29.10 28.96 -28.49
#